data_AF-A0A7C5BTN6-F1
#
_entry.id   AF-A0A7C5BTN6-F1
#
_cell.length_a   1.000
_cell.length_b   1.000
_cell.length_c   1.000
_cell.angle_alpha   90.00
_cell.angle_beta   90.00
_cell.angle_gamma   90.00
#
_symmetry.space_group_name_H-M   'P 1'
#
loop_
_entity.id
_entity.type
_entity.pdbx_description
1 polymer ?
#
loop_
_entity_poly.entity_id
_entity_poly.type
_entity_poly.pdbx_seq_one_letter_code
_entity_poly.pdbx_strand_id
1 'polypeptide(L)'
;MRAGIATTSITPPVGVDLTGYVGRTGPSNRVHDELSATALVLDDGATRIAVISVDILGTDLAQDAALRESISDATGIAPENLMVASTHTHSGPAIGVLRQCGEPDDAYVRRMFTQIVSATKEACANMADARISYVRGESELAWNRREWVISAGVQQSPASGVVTDPEIGGLLIEIEGQKPVMLFNYACHGVVMGGDNLEISADWIGAARDALESSGKIGTAIFLQGCCGNINPRWRGSFDEVRHAGESVANPLLADLPNAKPLEDPTIRVAWARVDLPYMPLPSEESLEQEISFQRGEIEKFQAQGNTVHLQVAKAMAGWAESSLAMLNDGGGPESVAVGLQVIRIGDVVLVTHPGEAFCEFGLAFRKMTTHAVLPVAYANGNIGYIPTAEAYKEGGYEVDNAIRFYGEKMIGPESEGIILDAVRGLLAEVGKLGGRALRSPRIGAGVRPNRREFLTMCSVITGGALLPNAVSSSPSAGTSEMRLPERSHKAQFCVVGGGLAGVSAAVCAARHGTKTVLIHERPMLGGNCSSEVRMWVCGARGANNRESGLVEEMMLDNLHRNPGGNWNIWDSVVYEKAAFEPNLTLLLNCSCNGAVMDGNRVKSVRAWQMTTQTWHIVEADLFADCSGDSILAPLTGAEHRVGREARSEFGEDIEPEKADRKTMGMSCLIQARQTDRPQEFTPPKWANVYESDDDLPNRGHSLAGTQNFWWIELGGEQDSIHDTETVRDELLKVAFGIWDHIKNRGDHGAANWELSWVGFLPGKRESRRYVGDVIMNQKDVRAEGKFEDLVAYAGWTMDDHHPAGILYPGKPTIFHPAPSPFGIPYRSLYSRNVENLFCAGRNISVTHAALSATRVQGTCSTIGQAVGTAASIAAREHLSPRGVYEHKLSELQQALMDDDAYLPWHRRAVPVLSLVARLIASEGDPEPLRNGIDRPVGEDDNGWTGALGGWVAYEFGKPERLTQVRLVFDSDLNRTGHNARALYTLADEPRAVPKTMVKSFRVEAKSGEGEWKTVAQVTDNHQRLVRVPLDVTATSIRLVPESTWGAENAHLFGFEVR
;
A
#
# COMPACT_ATOMS: atom_id res chain seq x y z
N MET A 1 27.36 -21.27 -19.84
CA MET A 1 27.27 -22.12 -18.64
C MET A 1 27.09 -23.57 -19.08
N ARG A 2 27.02 -24.53 -18.17
CA ARG A 2 26.69 -25.92 -18.50
C ARG A 2 25.29 -26.28 -17.98
N ALA A 3 24.59 -27.13 -18.72
CA ALA A 3 23.29 -27.65 -18.33
C ALA A 3 23.16 -29.14 -18.67
N GLY A 4 22.36 -29.84 -17.87
CA GLY A 4 22.06 -31.26 -18.06
C GLY A 4 20.64 -31.53 -17.61
N ILE A 5 19.96 -32.43 -18.33
CA ILE A 5 18.56 -32.74 -18.11
C ILE A 5 18.35 -34.25 -18.11
N ALA A 6 17.42 -34.70 -17.28
CA ALA A 6 16.89 -36.06 -17.34
C ALA A 6 15.42 -36.07 -16.88
N THR A 7 14.62 -36.88 -17.55
CA THR A 7 13.20 -37.08 -17.25
C THR A 7 12.96 -38.56 -16.98
N THR A 8 12.17 -38.86 -15.95
CA THR A 8 11.74 -40.22 -15.62
C THR A 8 10.23 -40.26 -15.45
N SER A 9 9.58 -41.33 -15.94
CA SER A 9 8.16 -41.56 -15.66
C SER A 9 8.00 -41.92 -14.19
N ILE A 10 7.11 -41.21 -13.53
CA ILE A 10 6.65 -41.51 -12.16
C ILE A 10 5.22 -42.03 -12.17
N THR A 11 4.66 -42.38 -13.33
CA THR A 11 3.27 -42.86 -13.42
C THR A 11 3.05 -44.08 -12.52
N PRO A 12 2.08 -44.02 -11.59
CA PRO A 12 1.74 -45.17 -10.76
C PRO A 12 0.98 -46.24 -11.58
N PRO A 13 0.95 -47.50 -11.11
CA PRO A 13 0.03 -48.46 -11.67
C PRO A 13 -1.43 -48.02 -11.45
N VAL A 14 -2.32 -48.41 -12.37
CA VAL A 14 -3.77 -48.26 -12.19
C VAL A 14 -4.20 -48.98 -10.90
N GLY A 15 -5.06 -48.34 -10.11
CA GLY A 15 -5.56 -48.85 -8.85
C GLY A 15 -5.01 -48.14 -7.61
N VAL A 16 -4.11 -47.16 -7.77
CA VAL A 16 -3.73 -46.25 -6.67
C VAL A 16 -4.80 -45.18 -6.46
N ASP A 17 -4.92 -44.66 -5.24
CA ASP A 17 -5.78 -43.51 -4.97
C ASP A 17 -5.17 -42.21 -5.51
N LEU A 18 -6.03 -41.37 -6.10
CA LEU A 18 -5.68 -40.02 -6.54
C LEU A 18 -5.98 -39.00 -5.43
N THR A 19 -5.18 -37.95 -5.28
CA THR A 19 -5.34 -36.97 -4.20
C THR A 19 -5.77 -35.58 -4.65
N GLY A 20 -6.25 -34.74 -3.72
CA GLY A 20 -6.70 -33.37 -3.98
C GLY A 20 -8.21 -33.14 -3.85
N TYR A 21 -9.03 -34.19 -4.00
CA TYR A 21 -10.48 -34.11 -3.80
C TYR A 21 -10.99 -35.20 -2.85
N VAL A 22 -11.58 -34.79 -1.73
CA VAL A 22 -12.24 -35.69 -0.76
C VAL A 22 -13.44 -36.45 -1.35
N GLY A 23 -14.04 -35.91 -2.41
CA GLY A 23 -15.23 -36.47 -3.05
C GLY A 23 -14.99 -37.67 -3.99
N ARG A 24 -13.75 -38.14 -4.14
CA ARG A 24 -13.47 -39.30 -5.00
C ARG A 24 -14.07 -40.59 -4.44
N THR A 25 -14.67 -41.36 -5.33
CA THR A 25 -15.45 -42.55 -4.97
C THR A 25 -14.69 -43.87 -5.13
N GLY A 26 -13.45 -43.84 -5.65
CA GLY A 26 -12.62 -45.02 -5.81
C GLY A 26 -11.19 -44.71 -6.28
N PRO A 27 -10.35 -45.74 -6.42
CA PRO A 27 -8.99 -45.59 -6.93
C PRO A 27 -8.98 -45.30 -8.43
N SER A 28 -7.79 -44.96 -8.94
CA SER A 28 -7.57 -44.73 -10.37
C SER A 28 -7.98 -45.94 -11.21
N ASN A 29 -8.64 -45.69 -12.35
CA ASN A 29 -9.14 -46.74 -13.23
C ASN A 29 -8.42 -46.81 -14.60
N ARG A 30 -7.61 -45.80 -14.92
CA ARG A 30 -6.89 -45.64 -16.18
C ARG A 30 -5.76 -44.61 -16.04
N VAL A 31 -4.76 -44.69 -16.92
CA VAL A 31 -3.80 -43.61 -17.18
C VAL A 31 -4.25 -42.87 -18.43
N HIS A 32 -4.55 -41.57 -18.30
CA HIS A 32 -4.89 -40.71 -19.43
C HIS A 32 -3.61 -40.25 -20.13
N ASP A 33 -2.71 -39.64 -19.36
CA ASP A 33 -1.39 -39.17 -19.76
C ASP A 33 -0.36 -39.49 -18.67
N GLU A 34 0.91 -39.54 -19.08
CA GLU A 34 2.02 -39.93 -18.20
C GLU A 34 2.39 -38.83 -17.21
N LEU A 35 2.70 -39.22 -15.98
CA LEU A 35 3.29 -38.36 -14.98
C LEU A 35 4.81 -38.48 -15.03
N SER A 36 5.51 -37.36 -14.88
CA SER A 36 6.96 -37.30 -14.97
C SER A 36 7.59 -36.56 -13.78
N ALA A 37 8.85 -36.91 -13.52
CA ALA A 37 9.77 -36.07 -12.77
C ALA A 37 10.93 -35.69 -13.69
N THR A 38 11.18 -34.38 -13.81
CA THR A 38 12.25 -33.86 -14.66
C THR A 38 13.22 -33.04 -13.82
N ALA A 39 14.51 -33.41 -13.89
CA ALA A 39 15.59 -32.70 -13.23
C ALA A 39 16.40 -31.92 -14.26
N LEU A 40 16.52 -30.61 -14.05
CA LEU A 40 17.41 -29.70 -14.78
C LEU A 40 18.53 -29.25 -13.85
N VAL A 41 19.77 -29.56 -14.22
CA VAL A 41 20.97 -29.14 -13.49
C VAL A 41 21.66 -28.03 -14.26
N LEU A 42 21.97 -26.92 -13.60
CA LEU A 42 22.69 -25.78 -14.17
C LEU A 42 23.97 -25.51 -13.39
N ASP A 43 25.06 -25.17 -14.09
CA ASP A 43 26.38 -24.94 -13.50
C ASP A 43 27.11 -23.80 -14.23
N ASP A 44 27.40 -22.70 -13.53
CA ASP A 44 28.17 -21.57 -14.06
C ASP A 44 29.68 -21.69 -13.81
N GLY A 45 30.13 -22.82 -13.25
CA GLY A 45 31.51 -23.11 -12.85
C GLY A 45 31.84 -22.70 -11.41
N ALA A 46 31.02 -21.86 -10.78
CA ALA A 46 31.16 -21.44 -9.38
C ALA A 46 30.03 -22.00 -8.50
N THR A 47 28.81 -22.01 -9.03
CA THR A 47 27.59 -22.45 -8.36
C THR A 47 26.87 -23.47 -9.25
N ARG A 48 26.51 -24.61 -8.65
CA ARG A 48 25.67 -25.62 -9.27
C ARG A 48 24.33 -25.70 -8.53
N ILE A 49 23.24 -25.72 -9.29
CA ILE A 49 21.86 -25.87 -8.80
C ILE A 49 21.15 -27.02 -9.52
N ALA A 50 20.11 -27.55 -8.90
CA ALA A 50 19.15 -28.41 -9.59
C ALA A 50 17.72 -27.93 -9.36
N VAL A 51 16.96 -27.84 -10.46
CA VAL A 51 15.52 -27.56 -10.49
C VAL A 51 14.81 -28.85 -10.88
N ILE A 52 14.01 -29.39 -9.96
CA ILE A 52 13.27 -30.64 -10.13
C ILE A 52 11.78 -30.32 -10.14
N SER A 53 11.10 -30.64 -11.24
CA SER A 53 9.63 -30.55 -11.36
C SER A 53 9.01 -31.95 -11.31
N VAL A 54 7.96 -32.13 -10.52
CA VAL A 54 7.34 -33.43 -10.23
C VAL A 54 5.82 -33.36 -10.40
N ASP A 55 5.25 -34.26 -11.19
CA ASP A 55 3.80 -34.33 -11.45
C ASP A 55 3.02 -34.98 -10.30
N ILE A 56 2.92 -34.26 -9.19
CA ILE A 56 2.18 -34.64 -7.97
C ILE A 56 1.49 -33.42 -7.36
N LEU A 57 0.63 -33.65 -6.36
CA LEU A 57 -0.04 -32.58 -5.61
C LEU A 57 0.97 -31.71 -4.84
N GLY A 58 1.96 -32.31 -4.19
CA GLY A 58 2.88 -31.64 -3.28
C GLY A 58 3.62 -32.65 -2.42
N THR A 59 4.67 -32.22 -1.74
CA THR A 59 5.36 -32.96 -0.67
C THR A 59 5.19 -32.21 0.65
N ASP A 60 5.10 -32.90 1.78
CA ASP A 60 5.22 -32.21 3.06
C ASP A 60 6.68 -31.75 3.32
N LEU A 61 6.90 -30.93 4.34
CA LEU A 61 8.24 -30.39 4.66
C LEU A 61 9.27 -31.48 4.99
N ALA A 62 8.87 -32.60 5.60
CA ALA A 62 9.77 -33.66 6.01
C ALA A 62 10.15 -34.56 4.82
N GLN A 63 9.17 -34.89 3.98
CA GLN A 63 9.35 -35.58 2.71
C GLN A 63 10.30 -34.81 1.79
N ASP A 64 10.07 -33.51 1.62
CA ASP A 64 10.92 -32.64 0.82
C ASP A 64 12.37 -32.59 1.35
N ALA A 65 12.53 -32.35 2.65
CA ALA A 65 13.85 -32.28 3.27
C ALA A 65 14.63 -33.58 3.09
N ALA A 66 13.99 -34.74 3.31
CA ALA A 66 14.61 -36.05 3.12
C ALA A 66 14.96 -36.33 1.64
N LEU A 67 14.12 -35.88 0.70
CA LEU A 67 14.38 -36.00 -0.73
C LEU A 67 15.56 -35.12 -1.15
N ARG A 68 15.62 -33.85 -0.73
CA ARG A 68 16.75 -32.95 -1.02
C ARG A 68 18.05 -33.44 -0.38
N GLU A 69 18.01 -33.99 0.82
CA GLU A 69 19.17 -34.64 1.43
C GLU A 69 19.66 -35.83 0.59
N SER A 70 18.74 -36.70 0.16
CA SER A 70 19.06 -37.85 -0.69
C SER A 70 19.64 -37.46 -2.06
N ILE A 71 19.12 -36.37 -2.66
CA ILE A 71 19.65 -35.81 -3.91
C ILE A 71 21.04 -35.20 -3.67
N SER A 72 21.22 -34.45 -2.58
CA SER A 72 22.50 -33.87 -2.19
C SER A 72 23.57 -34.95 -2.02
N ASP A 73 23.28 -36.02 -1.28
CA ASP A 73 24.19 -37.15 -1.09
C ASP A 73 24.56 -37.84 -2.42
N ALA A 74 23.60 -37.93 -3.33
CA ALA A 74 23.76 -38.61 -4.61
C ALA A 74 24.53 -37.78 -5.66
N THR A 75 24.51 -36.45 -5.56
CA THR A 75 24.98 -35.54 -6.62
C THR A 75 26.07 -34.57 -6.18
N GLY A 76 26.22 -34.35 -4.87
CA GLY A 76 27.11 -33.36 -4.28
C GLY A 76 26.60 -31.91 -4.37
N ILE A 77 25.36 -31.68 -4.81
CA ILE A 77 24.75 -30.35 -4.83
C ILE A 77 24.20 -30.04 -3.44
N ALA A 78 24.57 -28.89 -2.86
CA ALA A 78 24.14 -28.52 -1.52
C ALA A 78 22.59 -28.42 -1.41
N PRO A 79 21.98 -28.82 -0.28
CA PRO A 79 20.51 -28.80 -0.12
C PRO A 79 19.86 -27.43 -0.37
N GLU A 80 20.55 -26.33 -0.07
CA GLU A 80 20.12 -24.96 -0.34
C GLU A 80 20.15 -24.59 -1.83
N ASN A 81 20.84 -25.36 -2.67
CA ASN A 81 20.92 -25.19 -4.13
C ASN A 81 19.97 -26.16 -4.89
N LEU A 82 19.19 -26.96 -4.17
CA LEU A 82 18.19 -27.86 -4.72
C LEU A 82 16.81 -27.24 -4.58
N MET A 83 16.05 -27.22 -5.67
CA MET A 83 14.64 -26.82 -5.68
C MET A 83 13.80 -28.01 -6.16
N VAL A 84 12.93 -28.52 -5.30
CA VAL A 84 11.93 -29.54 -5.67
C VAL A 84 10.57 -28.87 -5.70
N ALA A 85 9.94 -28.84 -6.87
CA ALA A 85 8.66 -28.19 -7.11
C ALA A 85 7.63 -29.21 -7.63
N SER A 86 6.41 -29.16 -7.08
CA SER A 86 5.29 -29.97 -7.55
C SER A 86 4.42 -29.19 -8.53
N THR A 87 3.88 -29.84 -9.56
CA THR A 87 3.00 -29.19 -10.54
C THR A 87 1.58 -28.95 -9.99
N HIS A 88 1.27 -29.56 -8.85
CA HIS A 88 -0.02 -29.46 -8.18
C HIS A 88 -1.19 -29.98 -9.03
N THR A 89 -0.96 -31.07 -9.77
CA THR A 89 -2.06 -31.83 -10.39
C THR A 89 -2.89 -32.52 -9.31
N HIS A 90 -4.22 -32.33 -9.38
CA HIS A 90 -5.15 -33.09 -8.55
C HIS A 90 -5.42 -34.49 -9.13
N SER A 91 -4.94 -34.82 -10.32
CA SER A 91 -5.13 -36.14 -10.94
C SER A 91 -3.89 -37.05 -10.80
N GLY A 92 -3.01 -36.73 -9.84
CA GLY A 92 -1.86 -37.53 -9.44
C GLY A 92 -2.11 -38.42 -8.21
N PRO A 93 -1.19 -39.37 -7.92
CA PRO A 93 -1.32 -40.31 -6.80
C PRO A 93 -1.26 -39.62 -5.44
N ALA A 94 -1.96 -40.19 -4.47
CA ALA A 94 -1.83 -39.83 -3.07
C ALA A 94 -0.45 -40.19 -2.52
N ILE A 95 0.21 -39.23 -1.85
CA ILE A 95 1.51 -39.43 -1.20
C ILE A 95 1.52 -38.99 0.28
N GLY A 96 0.34 -38.78 0.87
CA GLY A 96 0.19 -38.52 2.30
C GLY A 96 0.16 -37.06 2.74
N VAL A 97 0.01 -36.10 1.82
CA VAL A 97 -0.07 -34.65 2.16
C VAL A 97 -1.44 -34.25 2.71
N LEU A 98 -2.53 -34.86 2.20
CA LEU A 98 -3.89 -34.50 2.56
C LEU A 98 -4.58 -35.60 3.38
N ARG A 99 -5.22 -35.22 4.48
CA ARG A 99 -6.08 -36.07 5.29
C ARG A 99 -7.35 -36.45 4.53
N GLN A 100 -7.65 -37.75 4.47
CA GLN A 100 -8.89 -38.31 3.89
C GLN A 100 -9.11 -37.97 2.39
N CYS A 101 -8.04 -37.64 1.65
CA CYS A 101 -8.09 -37.38 0.21
C CYS A 101 -7.25 -38.43 -0.55
N GLY A 102 -7.53 -39.71 -0.31
CA GLY A 102 -6.81 -40.85 -0.88
C GLY A 102 -5.68 -41.36 0.02
N GLU A 103 -5.47 -42.68 0.02
CA GLU A 103 -4.43 -43.33 0.83
C GLU A 103 -3.13 -43.52 0.02
N PRO A 104 -1.95 -43.20 0.59
CA PRO A 104 -0.69 -43.36 -0.10
C PRO A 104 -0.31 -44.84 -0.25
N ASP A 105 0.20 -45.21 -1.42
CA ASP A 105 0.93 -46.47 -1.62
C ASP A 105 2.41 -46.24 -1.29
N ASP A 106 2.82 -46.64 -0.09
CA ASP A 106 4.19 -46.53 0.40
C ASP A 106 5.25 -47.12 -0.54
N ALA A 107 4.94 -48.21 -1.24
CA ALA A 107 5.88 -48.84 -2.16
C ALA A 107 6.05 -48.00 -3.43
N TYR A 108 4.95 -47.39 -3.90
CA TYR A 108 4.99 -46.41 -4.97
C TYR A 108 5.78 -45.15 -4.57
N VAL A 109 5.47 -44.55 -3.40
CA VAL A 109 6.13 -43.31 -2.93
C VAL A 109 7.65 -43.49 -2.84
N ARG A 110 8.11 -44.59 -2.23
CA ARG A 110 9.56 -44.91 -2.16
C ARG A 110 10.20 -45.06 -3.55
N ARG A 111 9.50 -45.71 -4.48
CA ARG A 111 9.98 -45.89 -5.86
C ARG A 111 10.10 -44.54 -6.57
N MET A 112 9.07 -43.71 -6.48
CA MET A 112 9.03 -42.36 -7.05
C MET A 112 10.21 -41.51 -6.55
N PHE A 113 10.45 -41.43 -5.24
CA PHE A 113 11.59 -40.68 -4.70
C PHE A 113 12.93 -41.21 -5.22
N THR A 114 13.08 -42.54 -5.30
CA THR A 114 14.29 -43.16 -5.87
C THR A 114 14.50 -42.79 -7.35
N GLN A 115 13.41 -42.72 -8.12
CA GLN A 115 13.44 -42.30 -9.53
C GLN A 115 13.85 -40.82 -9.64
N ILE A 116 13.33 -39.94 -8.78
CA ILE A 116 13.71 -38.51 -8.75
C ILE A 116 15.21 -38.33 -8.46
N VAL A 117 15.75 -39.04 -7.47
CA VAL A 117 17.20 -39.02 -7.18
C VAL A 117 17.99 -39.52 -8.38
N SER A 118 17.55 -40.62 -9.01
CA SER A 118 18.23 -41.21 -10.17
C SER A 118 18.23 -40.28 -11.38
N ALA A 119 17.10 -39.64 -11.68
CA ALA A 119 17.01 -38.63 -12.74
C ALA A 119 17.95 -37.45 -12.46
N THR A 120 18.03 -36.98 -11.22
CA THR A 120 18.95 -35.86 -10.89
C THR A 120 20.43 -36.25 -11.07
N LYS A 121 20.80 -37.49 -10.73
CA LYS A 121 22.14 -38.03 -11.02
C LYS A 121 22.43 -38.11 -12.52
N GLU A 122 21.45 -38.56 -13.29
CA GLU A 122 21.57 -38.66 -14.75
C GLU A 122 21.70 -37.27 -15.38
N ALA A 123 20.91 -36.28 -14.94
CA ALA A 123 21.05 -34.89 -15.37
C ALA A 123 22.46 -34.34 -15.07
N CYS A 124 23.04 -34.65 -13.90
CA CYS A 124 24.43 -34.31 -13.57
C CYS A 124 25.45 -34.99 -14.51
N ALA A 125 25.18 -36.22 -14.94
CA ALA A 125 26.06 -36.97 -15.86
C ALA A 125 25.97 -36.44 -17.30
N ASN A 126 24.81 -35.93 -17.71
CA ASN A 126 24.50 -35.47 -19.06
C ASN A 126 24.77 -33.96 -19.27
N MET A 127 25.64 -33.35 -18.47
CA MET A 127 25.95 -31.92 -18.57
C MET A 127 26.74 -31.59 -19.84
N ALA A 128 26.24 -30.68 -20.65
CA ALA A 128 26.95 -30.11 -21.81
C ALA A 128 26.91 -28.58 -21.76
N ASP A 129 27.63 -27.91 -22.67
CA ASP A 129 27.58 -26.45 -22.76
C ASP A 129 26.17 -26.00 -23.17
N ALA A 130 25.70 -24.93 -22.55
CA ALA A 130 24.34 -24.45 -22.75
C ALA A 130 24.24 -22.93 -22.78
N ARG A 131 23.30 -22.47 -23.61
CA ARG A 131 22.84 -21.08 -23.67
C ARG A 131 21.41 -21.00 -23.14
N ILE A 132 21.14 -19.98 -22.34
CA ILE A 132 19.79 -19.76 -21.79
C ILE A 132 19.28 -18.42 -22.32
N SER A 133 18.01 -18.41 -22.70
CA SER A 133 17.27 -17.22 -23.12
C SER A 133 15.93 -17.14 -22.38
N TYR A 134 15.49 -15.94 -22.04
CA TYR A 134 14.16 -15.67 -21.49
C TYR A 134 13.13 -15.50 -22.62
N VAL A 135 11.97 -16.11 -22.48
CA VAL A 135 10.79 -15.96 -23.33
C VAL A 135 9.59 -15.66 -22.44
N ARG A 136 8.61 -14.92 -22.95
CA ARG A 136 7.40 -14.59 -22.20
C ARG A 136 6.14 -14.82 -23.04
N GLY A 137 5.04 -15.08 -22.37
CA GLY A 137 3.71 -15.16 -22.97
C GLY A 137 2.66 -14.67 -22.00
N GLU A 138 1.41 -14.63 -22.44
CA GLU A 138 0.26 -14.36 -21.59
C GLU A 138 -0.84 -15.39 -21.88
N SER A 139 -1.58 -15.82 -20.86
CA SER A 139 -2.74 -16.69 -21.01
C SER A 139 -3.95 -16.18 -20.22
N GLU A 140 -5.14 -16.48 -20.74
CA GLU A 140 -6.43 -16.19 -20.09
C GLU A 140 -6.98 -17.36 -19.27
N LEU A 141 -6.20 -18.44 -19.12
CA LEU A 141 -6.63 -19.64 -18.39
C LEU A 141 -6.95 -19.34 -16.92
N ALA A 142 -6.25 -18.39 -16.31
CA ALA A 142 -6.36 -18.11 -14.88
C ALA A 142 -7.67 -17.37 -14.55
N TRP A 143 -8.44 -17.93 -13.62
CA TRP A 143 -9.64 -17.33 -13.06
C TRP A 143 -9.59 -17.32 -11.54
N ASN A 144 -9.72 -16.14 -10.92
CA ASN A 144 -9.70 -16.02 -9.47
C ASN A 144 -11.03 -16.54 -8.87
N ARG A 145 -10.96 -17.65 -8.15
CA ARG A 145 -12.14 -18.35 -7.61
C ARG A 145 -12.78 -17.63 -6.43
N ARG A 146 -12.16 -16.54 -5.94
CA ARG A 146 -12.70 -15.65 -4.89
C ARG A 146 -13.50 -14.47 -5.45
N GLU A 147 -13.68 -14.38 -6.78
CA GLU A 147 -14.64 -13.46 -7.40
C GLU A 147 -16.08 -13.66 -6.87
N TRP A 148 -16.36 -14.75 -6.15
CA TRP A 148 -17.62 -14.96 -5.45
C TRP A 148 -17.36 -15.35 -3.99
N VAL A 149 -17.70 -14.47 -3.04
CA VAL A 149 -17.62 -14.80 -1.62
C VAL A 149 -18.88 -15.58 -1.23
N ILE A 150 -18.70 -16.83 -0.79
CA ILE A 150 -19.77 -17.62 -0.17
C ILE A 150 -19.60 -17.54 1.35
N SER A 151 -20.36 -16.66 1.98
CA SER A 151 -20.51 -16.61 3.44
C SER A 151 -21.84 -17.27 3.80
N ALA A 152 -21.82 -18.28 4.68
CA ALA A 152 -23.01 -18.98 5.19
C ALA A 152 -23.94 -19.59 4.10
N GLY A 153 -23.37 -20.04 2.97
CA GLY A 153 -24.14 -20.64 1.87
C GLY A 153 -24.88 -19.64 0.98
N VAL A 154 -24.62 -18.33 1.14
CA VAL A 154 -25.17 -17.28 0.28
C VAL A 154 -24.06 -16.70 -0.59
N GLN A 155 -24.26 -16.76 -1.91
CA GLN A 155 -23.37 -16.13 -2.90
C GLN A 155 -23.53 -14.61 -2.80
N GLN A 156 -22.47 -13.90 -2.40
CA GLN A 156 -22.43 -12.44 -2.37
C GLN A 156 -21.68 -11.90 -3.61
N SER A 157 -21.98 -10.64 -3.97
CA SER A 157 -21.34 -9.90 -5.07
C SER A 157 -19.81 -9.95 -5.03
N PRO A 158 -19.13 -9.73 -6.18
CA PRO A 158 -17.68 -9.89 -6.25
C PRO A 158 -16.92 -9.03 -5.24
N ALA A 159 -15.94 -9.65 -4.58
CA ALA A 159 -14.99 -8.94 -3.73
C ALA A 159 -14.24 -7.91 -4.60
N SER A 160 -14.24 -6.65 -4.19
CA SER A 160 -13.47 -5.60 -4.86
C SER A 160 -11.97 -5.91 -4.74
N GLY A 161 -11.26 -6.06 -5.85
CA GLY A 161 -9.79 -6.22 -5.86
C GLY A 161 -9.26 -7.63 -6.14
N VAL A 162 -10.07 -8.58 -6.62
CA VAL A 162 -9.58 -9.88 -7.10
C VAL A 162 -8.66 -9.72 -8.33
N VAL A 163 -7.51 -10.39 -8.30
CA VAL A 163 -6.48 -10.32 -9.35
C VAL A 163 -6.09 -11.71 -9.87
N THR A 164 -5.54 -11.76 -11.08
CA THR A 164 -4.88 -12.95 -11.66
C THR A 164 -3.49 -12.55 -12.15
N ASP A 165 -2.58 -13.52 -12.30
CA ASP A 165 -1.29 -13.34 -12.98
C ASP A 165 -1.39 -13.97 -14.38
N PRO A 166 -1.63 -13.17 -15.44
CA PRO A 166 -1.73 -13.70 -16.80
C PRO A 166 -0.37 -14.05 -17.40
N GLU A 167 0.75 -13.66 -16.76
CA GLU A 167 2.08 -13.79 -17.35
C GLU A 167 2.58 -15.24 -17.30
N ILE A 168 3.04 -15.73 -18.45
CA ILE A 168 3.80 -16.97 -18.59
C ILE A 168 5.27 -16.60 -18.75
N GLY A 169 6.08 -16.93 -17.77
CA GLY A 169 7.54 -16.75 -17.87
C GLY A 169 8.23 -18.03 -18.32
N GLY A 170 9.24 -17.94 -19.19
CA GLY A 170 9.93 -19.11 -19.71
C GLY A 170 11.44 -18.94 -19.89
N LEU A 171 12.19 -20.01 -19.69
CA LEU A 171 13.61 -20.17 -19.98
C LEU A 171 13.79 -21.20 -21.09
N LEU A 172 14.21 -20.72 -22.27
CA LEU A 172 14.68 -21.56 -23.37
C LEU A 172 16.15 -21.90 -23.15
N ILE A 173 16.44 -23.19 -22.96
CA ILE A 173 17.78 -23.69 -22.65
C ILE A 173 18.26 -24.57 -23.81
N GLU A 174 19.24 -24.06 -24.55
CA GLU A 174 19.84 -24.73 -25.71
C GLU A 174 21.08 -25.49 -25.24
N ILE A 175 20.96 -26.80 -25.03
CA ILE A 175 22.04 -27.68 -24.59
C ILE A 175 22.72 -28.30 -25.81
N GLU A 176 24.05 -28.20 -25.90
CA GLU A 176 24.81 -28.72 -27.02
C GLU A 176 24.53 -30.22 -27.25
N GLY A 177 24.19 -30.59 -28.49
CA GLY A 177 23.88 -31.96 -28.87
C GLY A 177 22.48 -32.46 -28.48
N GLN A 178 21.63 -31.61 -27.89
CA GLN A 178 20.26 -31.94 -27.51
C GLN A 178 19.25 -30.97 -28.15
N LYS A 179 17.98 -31.34 -28.17
CA LYS A 179 16.90 -30.41 -28.53
C LYS A 179 16.71 -29.38 -27.41
N PRO A 180 16.27 -28.15 -27.71
CA PRO A 180 16.06 -27.12 -26.69
C PRO A 180 15.08 -27.55 -25.60
N VAL A 181 15.39 -27.21 -24.35
CA VAL A 181 14.51 -27.40 -23.19
C VAL A 181 13.73 -26.10 -22.94
N MET A 182 12.44 -26.21 -22.65
CA MET A 182 11.62 -25.08 -22.21
C MET A 182 11.23 -25.27 -20.75
N LEU A 183 11.80 -24.47 -19.84
CA LEU A 183 11.24 -24.35 -18.49
C LEU A 183 10.25 -23.19 -18.48
N PHE A 184 9.00 -23.40 -18.05
CA PHE A 184 7.98 -22.36 -18.05
C PHE A 184 7.18 -22.33 -16.74
N ASN A 185 6.64 -21.17 -16.42
CA ASN A 185 5.97 -20.86 -15.16
C ASN A 185 4.65 -20.13 -15.42
N TYR A 186 3.60 -20.56 -14.74
CA TYR A 186 2.26 -19.94 -14.83
C TYR A 186 1.44 -20.25 -13.57
N ALA A 187 0.56 -19.33 -13.15
CA ALA A 187 -0.20 -19.41 -11.90
C ALA A 187 -1.64 -19.90 -12.13
N CYS A 188 -1.88 -21.22 -12.10
CA CYS A 188 -3.23 -21.80 -12.19
C CYS A 188 -3.29 -23.23 -11.66
N HIS A 189 -4.25 -23.59 -10.79
CA HIS A 189 -4.39 -24.97 -10.28
C HIS A 189 -4.53 -26.02 -11.41
N GLY A 190 -3.97 -27.21 -11.22
CA GLY A 190 -4.17 -28.39 -12.07
C GLY A 190 -5.49 -29.11 -11.77
N VAL A 191 -6.61 -28.40 -11.99
CA VAL A 191 -7.97 -28.81 -11.58
C VAL A 191 -9.02 -28.65 -12.69
N VAL A 192 -8.62 -28.78 -13.96
CA VAL A 192 -9.59 -28.84 -15.07
C VAL A 192 -10.51 -30.04 -14.87
N MET A 193 -9.96 -31.18 -14.46
CA MET A 193 -10.73 -32.35 -14.04
C MET A 193 -11.18 -32.26 -12.56
N GLY A 194 -12.44 -32.65 -12.32
CA GLY A 194 -13.08 -32.60 -11.00
C GLY A 194 -12.85 -33.86 -10.14
N GLY A 195 -13.53 -33.92 -8.99
CA GLY A 195 -13.46 -35.06 -8.07
C GLY A 195 -14.15 -36.33 -8.58
N ASP A 196 -14.86 -36.25 -9.70
CA ASP A 196 -15.43 -37.38 -10.44
C ASP A 196 -14.41 -38.07 -11.36
N ASN A 197 -13.26 -37.43 -11.64
CA ASN A 197 -12.19 -38.03 -12.41
C ASN A 197 -11.42 -39.09 -11.62
N LEU A 198 -11.29 -40.27 -12.23
CA LEU A 198 -10.51 -41.41 -11.75
C LEU A 198 -9.35 -41.78 -12.71
N GLU A 199 -9.08 -40.96 -13.73
CA GLU A 199 -7.94 -41.19 -14.63
C GLU A 199 -6.70 -40.44 -14.13
N ILE A 200 -5.54 -41.11 -14.12
CA ILE A 200 -4.25 -40.50 -13.81
C ILE A 200 -3.90 -39.51 -14.93
N SER A 201 -3.56 -38.27 -14.56
CA SER A 201 -3.29 -37.19 -15.50
C SER A 201 -2.45 -36.09 -14.87
N ALA A 202 -1.56 -35.47 -15.65
CA ALA A 202 -0.89 -34.22 -15.30
C ALA A 202 -1.79 -32.98 -15.52
N ASP A 203 -3.07 -33.17 -15.90
CA ASP A 203 -4.05 -32.12 -16.16
C ASP A 203 -3.58 -31.17 -17.27
N TRP A 204 -4.00 -29.90 -17.29
CA TRP A 204 -3.62 -28.95 -18.35
C TRP A 204 -2.09 -28.76 -18.48
N ILE A 205 -1.34 -29.05 -17.42
CA ILE A 205 0.13 -29.02 -17.40
C ILE A 205 0.71 -30.05 -18.38
N GLY A 206 0.18 -31.27 -18.36
CA GLY A 206 0.56 -32.33 -19.31
C GLY A 206 0.31 -31.90 -20.74
N ALA A 207 -0.90 -31.40 -21.02
CA ALA A 207 -1.27 -30.91 -22.34
C ALA A 207 -0.41 -29.72 -22.82
N ALA A 208 -0.01 -28.81 -21.93
CA ALA A 208 0.89 -27.70 -22.27
C ALA A 208 2.28 -28.20 -22.68
N ARG A 209 2.82 -29.19 -21.95
CA ARG A 209 4.10 -29.82 -22.32
C ARG A 209 4.01 -30.54 -23.65
N ASP A 210 2.95 -31.33 -23.85
CA ASP A 210 2.71 -32.06 -25.10
C ASP A 210 2.61 -31.12 -26.29
N ALA A 211 1.92 -29.99 -26.15
CA ALA A 211 1.82 -28.96 -27.19
C ALA A 211 3.19 -28.32 -27.51
N LEU A 212 4.00 -28.01 -26.49
CA LEU A 212 5.35 -27.49 -26.67
C LEU A 212 6.26 -28.50 -27.40
N GLU A 213 6.28 -29.76 -26.95
CA GLU A 213 7.16 -30.80 -27.47
C GLU A 213 6.73 -31.26 -28.88
N SER A 214 5.42 -31.39 -29.12
CA SER A 214 4.86 -31.76 -30.42
C SER A 214 5.07 -30.70 -31.51
N SER A 215 5.40 -29.46 -31.12
CA SER A 215 5.78 -28.40 -32.08
C SER A 215 7.05 -28.73 -32.87
N GLY A 216 7.87 -29.66 -32.37
CA GLY A 216 9.18 -30.02 -32.91
C GLY A 216 10.29 -29.01 -32.60
N LYS A 217 9.96 -27.84 -32.01
CA LYS A 217 10.93 -26.80 -31.62
C LYS A 217 11.52 -27.02 -30.23
N ILE A 218 10.74 -27.63 -29.34
CA ILE A 218 11.13 -27.96 -27.97
C ILE A 218 11.30 -29.48 -27.86
N GLY A 219 12.35 -29.91 -27.18
CA GLY A 219 12.63 -31.32 -26.90
C GLY A 219 12.01 -31.80 -25.60
N THR A 220 12.11 -30.99 -24.54
CA THR A 220 11.55 -31.29 -23.22
C THR A 220 11.00 -30.02 -22.61
N ALA A 221 9.78 -30.09 -22.08
CA ALA A 221 9.12 -29.00 -21.39
C ALA A 221 9.02 -29.27 -19.87
N ILE A 222 9.44 -28.29 -19.06
CA ILE A 222 9.44 -28.36 -17.59
C ILE A 222 8.50 -27.27 -17.10
N PHE A 223 7.48 -27.65 -16.33
CA PHE A 223 6.55 -26.69 -15.75
C PHE A 223 6.89 -26.41 -14.28
N LEU A 224 6.79 -25.14 -13.88
CA LEU A 224 6.87 -24.69 -12.49
C LEU A 224 5.59 -23.95 -12.11
N GLN A 225 4.96 -24.38 -11.02
CA GLN A 225 3.68 -23.82 -10.60
C GLN A 225 3.84 -22.42 -9.98
N GLY A 226 3.09 -21.44 -10.50
CA GLY A 226 3.00 -20.10 -9.93
C GLY A 226 2.15 -20.03 -8.66
N CYS A 227 2.10 -18.88 -8.01
CA CYS A 227 1.24 -18.65 -6.84
C CYS A 227 -0.24 -18.70 -7.26
N CYS A 228 -0.92 -19.81 -7.01
CA CYS A 228 -2.26 -20.06 -7.52
C CYS A 228 -3.30 -20.34 -6.43
N GLY A 229 -3.01 -20.11 -5.15
CA GLY A 229 -3.88 -20.51 -4.02
C GLY A 229 -5.35 -20.09 -4.16
N ASN A 230 -5.62 -19.01 -4.88
CA ASN A 230 -6.97 -18.51 -5.18
C ASN A 230 -7.33 -18.59 -6.68
N ILE A 231 -6.60 -19.34 -7.52
CA ILE A 231 -6.72 -19.34 -8.98
C ILE A 231 -7.07 -20.73 -9.53
N ASN A 232 -8.24 -20.85 -10.15
CA ASN A 232 -8.67 -22.03 -10.89
C ASN A 232 -8.56 -21.81 -12.41
N PRO A 233 -8.55 -22.88 -13.22
CA PRO A 233 -8.68 -22.79 -14.66
C PRO A 233 -10.10 -22.37 -15.05
N ARG A 234 -10.19 -21.54 -16.09
CA ARG A 234 -11.46 -21.01 -16.63
C ARG A 234 -12.31 -22.08 -17.33
N TRP A 235 -11.67 -23.05 -17.99
CA TRP A 235 -12.32 -24.16 -18.70
C TRP A 235 -12.15 -25.46 -17.92
N ARG A 236 -13.23 -26.23 -17.71
CA ARG A 236 -13.28 -27.33 -16.73
C ARG A 236 -14.35 -28.36 -17.05
N GLY A 237 -14.01 -29.63 -16.83
CA GLY A 237 -14.97 -30.75 -16.87
C GLY A 237 -14.71 -31.81 -17.92
N SER A 238 -13.73 -31.62 -18.82
CA SER A 238 -13.40 -32.60 -19.86
C SER A 238 -11.93 -32.58 -20.27
N PHE A 239 -11.44 -33.69 -20.83
CA PHE A 239 -10.09 -33.76 -21.39
C PHE A 239 -9.90 -32.90 -22.66
N ASP A 240 -10.99 -32.55 -23.36
CA ASP A 240 -10.92 -31.56 -24.42
C ASP A 240 -10.60 -30.15 -23.88
N GLU A 241 -11.15 -29.81 -22.71
CA GLU A 241 -10.79 -28.58 -22.00
C GLU A 241 -9.39 -28.66 -21.39
N VAL A 242 -8.93 -29.84 -20.96
CA VAL A 242 -7.53 -30.05 -20.52
C VAL A 242 -6.57 -29.69 -21.66
N ARG A 243 -6.84 -30.22 -22.86
CA ARG A 243 -6.06 -29.91 -24.05
C ARG A 243 -6.13 -28.43 -24.41
N HIS A 244 -7.33 -27.83 -24.42
CA HIS A 244 -7.50 -26.42 -24.73
C HIS A 244 -6.78 -25.50 -23.73
N ALA A 245 -6.89 -25.81 -22.44
CA ALA A 245 -6.20 -25.09 -21.37
C ALA A 245 -4.67 -25.17 -21.56
N GLY A 246 -4.13 -26.37 -21.84
CA GLY A 246 -2.71 -26.56 -22.09
C GLY A 246 -2.22 -25.77 -23.32
N GLU A 247 -2.96 -25.84 -24.43
CA GLU A 247 -2.67 -25.09 -25.66
C GLU A 247 -2.70 -23.57 -25.43
N SER A 248 -3.60 -23.06 -24.58
CA SER A 248 -3.69 -21.63 -24.26
C SER A 248 -2.43 -21.10 -23.54
N VAL A 249 -1.66 -21.97 -22.89
CA VAL A 249 -0.40 -21.62 -22.23
C VAL A 249 0.80 -21.91 -23.13
N ALA A 250 0.79 -23.01 -23.87
CA ALA A 250 1.89 -23.40 -24.76
C ALA A 250 2.03 -22.49 -26.00
N ASN A 251 0.90 -22.15 -26.64
CA ASN A 251 0.91 -21.42 -27.90
C ASN A 251 1.54 -20.01 -27.81
N PRO A 252 1.26 -19.20 -26.76
CA PRO A 252 1.95 -17.93 -26.57
C PRO A 252 3.47 -18.06 -26.50
N LEU A 253 4.00 -19.07 -25.79
CA LEU A 253 5.44 -19.32 -25.72
C LEU A 253 6.03 -19.72 -27.07
N LEU A 254 5.35 -20.62 -27.81
CA LEU A 254 5.79 -21.04 -29.15
C LEU A 254 5.81 -19.89 -30.15
N ALA A 255 4.86 -18.96 -30.02
CA ALA A 255 4.76 -17.75 -30.84
C ALA A 255 5.90 -16.77 -30.55
N ASP A 256 6.31 -16.63 -29.28
CA ASP A 256 7.35 -15.69 -28.86
C ASP A 256 8.78 -16.27 -28.89
N LEU A 257 8.96 -17.55 -29.20
CA LEU A 257 10.30 -18.18 -29.35
C LEU A 257 11.29 -17.37 -30.22
N PRO A 258 10.90 -16.78 -31.38
CA PRO A 258 11.83 -15.98 -32.18
C PRO A 258 12.34 -14.71 -31.48
N ASN A 259 11.62 -14.24 -30.44
CA ASN A 259 11.97 -13.07 -29.63
C ASN A 259 12.66 -13.44 -28.31
N ALA A 260 12.98 -14.73 -28.09
CA ALA A 260 13.66 -15.17 -26.90
C ALA A 260 14.99 -14.41 -26.72
N LYS A 261 15.17 -13.81 -25.54
CA LYS A 261 16.30 -12.94 -25.24
C LYS A 261 17.36 -13.71 -24.45
N PRO A 262 18.60 -13.82 -24.94
CA PRO A 262 19.68 -14.44 -24.17
C PRO A 262 19.85 -13.76 -22.82
N LEU A 263 20.06 -14.54 -21.76
CA LEU A 263 20.24 -13.98 -20.42
C LEU A 263 21.51 -13.13 -20.35
N GLU A 264 21.42 -12.00 -19.64
CA GLU A 264 22.57 -11.16 -19.33
C GLU A 264 23.36 -11.73 -18.14
N ASP A 265 24.69 -11.71 -18.22
CA ASP A 265 25.61 -12.21 -17.18
C ASP A 265 25.12 -13.51 -16.52
N PRO A 266 25.10 -14.67 -17.23
CA PRO A 266 24.40 -15.89 -16.82
C PRO A 266 25.11 -16.61 -15.68
N THR A 267 25.26 -15.92 -14.56
CA THR A 267 25.82 -16.38 -13.30
C THR A 267 24.68 -16.86 -12.41
N ILE A 268 24.97 -17.87 -11.61
CA ILE A 268 24.01 -18.49 -10.71
C ILE A 268 24.30 -18.00 -9.30
N ARG A 269 23.27 -17.43 -8.66
CA ARG A 269 23.29 -17.03 -7.25
C ARG A 269 22.10 -17.63 -6.55
N VAL A 270 22.34 -18.11 -5.34
CA VAL A 270 21.32 -18.72 -4.50
C VAL A 270 21.36 -18.04 -3.15
N ALA A 271 20.20 -17.64 -2.64
CA ALA A 271 20.02 -17.21 -1.27
C ALA A 271 18.91 -18.04 -0.64
N TRP A 272 19.07 -18.36 0.64
CA TRP A 272 18.15 -19.18 1.40
C TRP A 272 17.90 -18.56 2.77
N ALA A 273 16.64 -18.46 3.19
CA ALA A 273 16.27 -18.08 4.54
C ALA A 273 15.30 -19.10 5.13
N ARG A 274 15.50 -19.40 6.41
CA ARG A 274 14.49 -20.08 7.23
C ARG A 274 13.67 -19.01 7.94
N VAL A 275 12.34 -19.07 7.80
CA VAL A 275 11.40 -18.15 8.43
C VAL A 275 10.38 -18.92 9.26
N ASP A 276 9.97 -18.35 10.39
CA ASP A 276 8.94 -18.93 11.25
C ASP A 276 7.61 -18.23 10.96
N LEU A 277 6.64 -18.97 10.43
CA LEU A 277 5.30 -18.47 10.13
C LEU A 277 4.38 -18.78 11.30
N PRO A 278 3.81 -17.78 12.00
CA PRO A 278 2.95 -18.01 13.16
C PRO A 278 1.69 -18.76 12.74
N TYR A 279 1.21 -19.63 13.62
CA TYR A 279 -0.09 -20.27 13.50
C TYR A 279 -1.18 -19.47 14.23
N MET A 280 -2.40 -19.53 13.70
CA MET A 280 -3.61 -19.18 14.42
C MET A 280 -3.77 -20.09 15.66
N PRO A 281 -4.37 -19.59 16.75
CA PRO A 281 -4.70 -20.41 17.90
C PRO A 281 -5.72 -21.50 17.53
N LEU A 282 -5.65 -22.64 18.21
CA LEU A 282 -6.67 -23.69 18.08
C LEU A 282 -8.02 -23.19 18.63
N PRO A 283 -9.16 -23.72 18.12
CA PRO A 283 -10.46 -23.51 18.75
C PRO A 283 -10.48 -24.01 20.19
N SER A 284 -11.43 -23.52 20.99
CA SER A 284 -11.58 -23.96 22.39
C SER A 284 -11.94 -25.44 22.48
N GLU A 285 -11.58 -26.07 23.60
CA GLU A 285 -11.94 -27.46 23.93
C GLU A 285 -13.44 -27.71 23.72
N GLU A 286 -14.29 -26.84 24.27
CA GLU A 286 -15.75 -26.91 24.10
C GLU A 286 -16.18 -26.87 22.61
N SER A 287 -15.58 -25.98 21.82
CA SER A 287 -15.90 -25.87 20.39
C SER A 287 -15.48 -27.12 19.61
N LEU A 288 -14.34 -27.73 19.96
CA LEU A 288 -13.85 -28.94 19.34
C LEU A 288 -14.71 -30.15 19.72
N GLU A 289 -15.10 -30.28 20.98
CA GLU A 289 -16.02 -31.34 21.44
C GLU A 289 -17.38 -31.26 20.75
N GLN A 290 -17.91 -30.04 20.59
CA GLN A 290 -19.15 -29.80 19.83
C GLN A 290 -19.02 -30.23 18.37
N GLU A 291 -17.92 -29.85 17.71
CA GLU A 291 -17.65 -30.24 16.32
C GLU A 291 -17.52 -31.77 16.18
N ILE A 292 -16.80 -32.43 17.09
CA ILE A 292 -16.67 -33.90 17.10
C ILE A 292 -18.05 -34.56 17.24
N SER A 293 -18.87 -34.09 18.19
CA SER A 293 -20.22 -34.63 18.40
C SER A 293 -21.10 -34.42 17.16
N PHE A 294 -21.04 -33.24 16.55
CA PHE A 294 -21.80 -32.91 15.35
C PHE A 294 -21.40 -33.80 14.17
N GLN A 295 -20.10 -33.89 13.88
CA GLN A 295 -19.58 -34.65 12.75
C GLN A 295 -19.78 -36.16 12.92
N ARG A 296 -19.74 -36.70 14.15
CA ARG A 296 -20.12 -38.10 14.40
C ARG A 296 -21.58 -38.38 14.04
N GLY A 297 -22.49 -37.45 14.36
CA GLY A 297 -23.88 -37.54 13.93
C GLY A 297 -24.03 -37.49 12.40
N GLU A 298 -23.30 -36.60 11.72
CA GLU A 298 -23.31 -36.53 10.25
C GLU A 298 -22.70 -37.79 9.60
N ILE A 299 -21.66 -38.39 10.20
CA ILE A 299 -21.09 -39.68 9.77
C ILE A 299 -22.16 -40.77 9.81
N GLU A 300 -22.86 -40.95 10.95
CA GLU A 300 -23.92 -41.96 11.08
C GLU A 300 -25.03 -41.74 10.05
N LYS A 301 -25.47 -40.48 9.89
CA LYS A 301 -26.49 -40.07 8.94
C LYS A 301 -26.09 -40.36 7.48
N PHE A 302 -24.92 -39.89 7.04
CA PHE A 302 -24.50 -40.06 5.65
C PHE A 302 -24.11 -41.51 5.34
N GLN A 303 -23.62 -42.25 6.33
CA GLN A 303 -23.42 -43.69 6.22
C GLN A 303 -24.75 -44.43 6.03
N ALA A 304 -25.80 -44.09 6.78
CA ALA A 304 -27.13 -44.66 6.60
C ALA A 304 -27.78 -44.30 5.25
N GLN A 305 -27.49 -43.11 4.73
CA GLN A 305 -27.99 -42.63 3.43
C GLN A 305 -27.19 -43.18 2.23
N GLY A 306 -26.04 -43.82 2.47
CA GLY A 306 -25.12 -44.23 1.39
C GLY A 306 -24.48 -43.05 0.64
N ASN A 307 -24.46 -41.84 1.21
CA ASN A 307 -23.83 -40.67 0.61
C ASN A 307 -22.32 -40.68 0.91
N THR A 308 -21.55 -41.31 0.03
CA THR A 308 -20.12 -41.52 0.21
C THR A 308 -19.31 -40.23 0.27
N VAL A 309 -19.67 -39.21 -0.53
CA VAL A 309 -18.94 -37.94 -0.57
C VAL A 309 -19.07 -37.18 0.75
N HIS A 310 -20.30 -36.96 1.23
CA HIS A 310 -20.51 -36.24 2.50
C HIS A 310 -20.03 -37.04 3.70
N LEU A 311 -20.06 -38.37 3.64
CA LEU A 311 -19.46 -39.23 4.64
C LEU A 311 -17.95 -38.97 4.77
N GLN A 312 -17.21 -38.89 3.66
CA GLN A 312 -15.77 -38.63 3.71
C GLN A 312 -15.45 -37.22 4.21
N VAL A 313 -16.22 -36.21 3.80
CA VAL A 313 -16.09 -34.86 4.35
C VAL A 313 -16.30 -34.88 5.87
N ALA A 314 -17.38 -35.48 6.36
CA ALA A 314 -17.67 -35.54 7.80
C ALA A 314 -16.56 -36.28 8.58
N LYS A 315 -16.01 -37.37 8.02
CA LYS A 315 -14.84 -38.06 8.58
C LYS A 315 -13.60 -37.18 8.65
N ALA A 316 -13.32 -36.40 7.61
CA ALA A 316 -12.19 -35.48 7.60
C ALA A 316 -12.34 -34.40 8.67
N MET A 317 -13.53 -33.80 8.78
CA MET A 317 -13.85 -32.78 9.80
C MET A 317 -13.75 -33.35 11.22
N ALA A 318 -14.31 -34.54 11.46
CA ALA A 318 -14.19 -35.23 12.75
C ALA A 318 -12.73 -35.53 13.10
N GLY A 319 -11.96 -36.08 12.16
CA GLY A 319 -10.54 -36.39 12.39
C GLY A 319 -9.69 -35.14 12.67
N TRP A 320 -9.99 -34.02 12.01
CA TRP A 320 -9.37 -32.73 12.32
C TRP A 320 -9.71 -32.26 13.73
N ALA A 321 -10.99 -32.30 14.12
CA ALA A 321 -11.41 -31.84 15.44
C ALA A 321 -10.83 -32.72 16.56
N GLU A 322 -10.79 -34.04 16.37
CA GLU A 322 -10.18 -35.00 17.30
C GLU A 322 -8.67 -34.78 17.45
N SER A 323 -7.94 -34.60 16.34
CA SER A 323 -6.49 -34.31 16.38
C SER A 323 -6.17 -32.94 16.99
N SER A 324 -6.99 -31.92 16.69
CA SER A 324 -6.89 -30.59 17.28
C SER A 324 -7.14 -30.61 18.79
N LEU A 325 -8.13 -31.38 19.26
CA LEU A 325 -8.43 -31.54 20.68
C LEU A 325 -7.30 -32.26 21.41
N ALA A 326 -6.75 -33.33 20.82
CA ALA A 326 -5.59 -34.00 21.35
C ALA A 326 -4.38 -33.05 21.46
N MET A 327 -4.12 -32.26 20.41
CA MET A 327 -3.05 -31.26 20.42
C MET A 327 -3.26 -30.18 21.50
N LEU A 328 -4.50 -29.73 21.70
CA LEU A 328 -4.83 -28.77 22.76
C LEU A 328 -4.54 -29.34 24.15
N ASN A 329 -4.93 -30.61 24.38
CA ASN A 329 -4.68 -31.32 25.63
C ASN A 329 -3.18 -31.57 25.90
N ASP A 330 -2.39 -31.72 24.85
CA ASP A 330 -0.92 -31.88 24.92
C ASP A 330 -0.17 -30.53 24.98
N GLY A 331 -0.88 -29.43 25.25
CA GLY A 331 -0.29 -28.10 25.47
C GLY A 331 -0.33 -27.16 24.26
N GLY A 332 -1.19 -27.41 23.27
CA GLY A 332 -1.50 -26.48 22.16
C GLY A 332 -0.60 -26.59 20.93
N GLY A 333 0.36 -27.52 20.93
CA GLY A 333 1.31 -27.73 19.82
C GLY A 333 2.24 -26.54 19.56
N PRO A 334 2.96 -26.53 18.42
CA PRO A 334 3.85 -25.43 18.07
C PRO A 334 3.09 -24.13 17.76
N GLU A 335 3.64 -22.98 18.16
CA GLU A 335 3.06 -21.65 17.88
C GLU A 335 3.33 -21.15 16.45
N SER A 336 4.29 -21.75 15.76
CA SER A 336 4.68 -21.40 14.38
C SER A 336 5.19 -22.63 13.63
N VAL A 337 5.29 -22.50 12.30
CA VAL A 337 5.97 -23.47 11.43
C VAL A 337 7.18 -22.83 10.78
N ALA A 338 8.31 -23.52 10.88
CA ALA A 338 9.54 -23.09 10.25
C ALA A 338 9.59 -23.57 8.80
N VAL A 339 9.74 -22.64 7.86
CA VAL A 339 9.76 -22.94 6.42
C VAL A 339 10.97 -22.33 5.73
N GLY A 340 11.36 -22.93 4.60
CA GLY A 340 12.46 -22.47 3.78
C GLY A 340 11.99 -21.60 2.62
N LEU A 341 12.56 -20.41 2.48
CA LEU A 341 12.40 -19.55 1.30
C LEU A 341 13.72 -19.51 0.54
N GLN A 342 13.65 -19.78 -0.77
CA GLN A 342 14.79 -19.84 -1.69
C GLN A 342 14.60 -18.80 -2.78
N VAL A 343 15.69 -18.11 -3.11
CA VAL A 343 15.78 -17.24 -4.28
C VAL A 343 16.94 -17.71 -5.12
N ILE A 344 16.68 -18.11 -6.36
CA ILE A 344 17.70 -18.54 -7.33
C ILE A 344 17.72 -17.53 -8.47
N ARG A 345 18.81 -16.76 -8.60
CA ARG A 345 19.05 -15.90 -9.75
C ARG A 345 19.91 -16.63 -10.77
N ILE A 346 19.45 -16.65 -12.02
CA ILE A 346 20.16 -17.14 -13.20
C ILE A 346 20.23 -15.97 -14.17
N GLY A 347 21.38 -15.29 -14.24
CA GLY A 347 21.50 -14.05 -15.00
C GLY A 347 20.51 -12.98 -14.54
N ASP A 348 19.66 -12.53 -15.45
CA ASP A 348 18.62 -11.53 -15.22
C ASP A 348 17.23 -12.10 -14.90
N VAL A 349 17.13 -13.41 -14.66
CA VAL A 349 15.91 -14.10 -14.24
C VAL A 349 16.06 -14.64 -12.82
N VAL A 350 15.01 -14.54 -12.02
CA VAL A 350 14.99 -14.95 -10.61
C VAL A 350 13.80 -15.88 -10.33
N LEU A 351 14.08 -17.07 -9.83
CA LEU A 351 13.07 -17.98 -9.26
C LEU A 351 12.89 -17.62 -7.78
N VAL A 352 11.65 -17.41 -7.34
CA VAL A 352 11.31 -17.12 -5.93
C VAL A 352 10.39 -18.21 -5.43
N THR A 353 10.87 -19.05 -4.50
CA THR A 353 10.14 -20.24 -4.07
C THR A 353 9.22 -19.97 -2.88
N HIS A 354 8.15 -20.74 -2.78
CA HIS A 354 7.25 -20.72 -1.64
C HIS A 354 6.69 -22.11 -1.29
N PRO A 355 6.72 -22.53 -0.01
CA PRO A 355 6.34 -23.88 0.39
C PRO A 355 4.85 -23.99 0.75
N GLY A 356 3.96 -23.82 -0.22
CA GLY A 356 2.51 -24.01 -0.04
C GLY A 356 1.64 -23.35 -1.11
N GLU A 357 0.33 -23.34 -0.90
CA GLU A 357 -0.66 -22.70 -1.80
C GLU A 357 -0.76 -21.19 -1.54
N ALA A 358 0.29 -20.45 -1.88
CA ALA A 358 0.28 -18.99 -1.79
C ALA A 358 -0.71 -18.37 -2.78
N PHE A 359 -1.44 -17.36 -2.31
CA PHE A 359 -2.33 -16.55 -3.15
C PHE A 359 -1.55 -15.84 -4.27
N CYS A 360 -2.21 -15.60 -5.40
CA CYS A 360 -1.63 -14.97 -6.60
C CYS A 360 -0.93 -13.64 -6.33
N GLU A 361 -1.44 -12.91 -5.36
CA GLU A 361 -0.97 -11.63 -4.86
C GLU A 361 0.49 -11.70 -4.40
N PHE A 362 0.96 -12.82 -3.83
CA PHE A 362 2.37 -13.01 -3.47
C PHE A 362 3.27 -13.00 -4.70
N GLY A 363 2.91 -13.73 -5.76
CA GLY A 363 3.66 -13.76 -7.00
C GLY A 363 3.75 -12.38 -7.66
N LEU A 364 2.62 -11.67 -7.70
CA LEU A 364 2.56 -10.29 -8.18
C LEU A 364 3.38 -9.33 -7.31
N ALA A 365 3.44 -9.56 -5.99
CA ALA A 365 4.26 -8.78 -5.09
C ALA A 365 5.76 -9.05 -5.32
N PHE A 366 6.18 -10.30 -5.48
CA PHE A 366 7.58 -10.66 -5.76
C PHE A 366 8.08 -10.01 -7.05
N ARG A 367 7.27 -10.03 -8.12
CA ARG A 367 7.57 -9.36 -9.39
C ARG A 367 7.82 -7.85 -9.23
N LYS A 368 7.19 -7.19 -8.25
CA LYS A 368 7.37 -5.76 -7.97
C LYS A 368 8.60 -5.45 -7.10
N MET A 369 9.28 -6.45 -6.52
CA MET A 369 10.39 -6.25 -5.59
C MET A 369 11.76 -6.14 -6.27
N THR A 370 11.87 -6.46 -7.56
CA THR A 370 13.12 -6.42 -8.31
C THR A 370 12.86 -6.07 -9.77
N THR A 371 13.88 -5.59 -10.47
CA THR A 371 13.83 -5.31 -11.92
C THR A 371 14.16 -6.53 -12.77
N HIS A 372 14.70 -7.60 -12.16
CA HIS A 372 14.89 -8.88 -12.84
C HIS A 372 13.54 -9.53 -13.17
N ALA A 373 13.49 -10.35 -14.21
CA ALA A 373 12.29 -11.15 -14.48
C ALA A 373 12.10 -12.16 -13.35
N VAL A 374 10.94 -12.16 -12.70
CA VAL A 374 10.66 -13.05 -11.56
C VAL A 374 9.74 -14.18 -12.01
N LEU A 375 10.11 -15.40 -11.68
CA LEU A 375 9.27 -16.59 -11.79
C LEU A 375 8.87 -17.02 -10.37
N PRO A 376 7.66 -16.70 -9.89
CA PRO A 376 7.16 -17.20 -8.62
C PRO A 376 6.97 -18.72 -8.69
N VAL A 377 7.52 -19.48 -7.76
CA VAL A 377 7.43 -20.94 -7.73
C VAL A 377 6.78 -21.38 -6.42
N ALA A 378 5.47 -21.59 -6.44
CA ALA A 378 4.75 -22.21 -5.33
C ALA A 378 5.00 -23.73 -5.29
N TYR A 379 4.57 -24.39 -4.21
CA TYR A 379 4.76 -25.84 -4.01
C TYR A 379 6.21 -26.29 -4.12
N ALA A 380 7.13 -25.38 -3.79
CA ALA A 380 8.56 -25.61 -3.85
C ALA A 380 9.13 -25.74 -2.44
N ASN A 381 9.96 -26.77 -2.24
CA ASN A 381 10.60 -27.08 -0.97
C ASN A 381 9.59 -27.43 0.15
N GLY A 382 8.50 -28.11 -0.25
CA GLY A 382 7.41 -28.58 0.60
C GLY A 382 6.09 -27.84 0.40
N ASN A 383 5.06 -28.29 1.12
CA ASN A 383 3.70 -27.75 1.08
C ASN A 383 3.10 -27.79 2.50
N ILE A 384 2.78 -26.62 3.05
CA ILE A 384 2.17 -26.45 4.38
C ILE A 384 0.66 -26.12 4.31
N GLY A 385 0.06 -26.23 3.12
CA GLY A 385 -1.32 -25.82 2.86
C GLY A 385 -1.42 -24.38 2.35
N TYR A 386 -2.60 -23.79 2.52
CA TYR A 386 -2.93 -22.45 2.02
C TYR A 386 -2.20 -21.35 2.76
N ILE A 387 -1.72 -20.37 2.00
CA ILE A 387 -1.07 -19.16 2.52
C ILE A 387 -1.79 -17.95 1.91
N PRO A 388 -2.90 -17.51 2.55
CA PRO A 388 -3.68 -16.36 2.13
C PRO A 388 -2.95 -15.04 2.40
N THR A 389 -3.40 -13.96 1.76
CA THR A 389 -3.05 -12.60 2.18
C THR A 389 -3.71 -12.29 3.53
N ALA A 390 -3.17 -11.35 4.30
CA ALA A 390 -3.71 -10.92 5.59
C ALA A 390 -5.16 -10.42 5.46
N GLU A 391 -5.52 -9.82 4.32
CA GLU A 391 -6.89 -9.38 4.04
C GLU A 391 -7.86 -10.54 3.86
N ALA A 392 -7.43 -11.64 3.21
CA ALA A 392 -8.28 -12.80 2.95
C ALA A 392 -8.81 -13.45 4.25
N TYR A 393 -8.10 -13.30 5.38
CA TYR A 393 -8.58 -13.77 6.68
C TYR A 393 -9.85 -13.06 7.16
N LYS A 394 -10.07 -11.80 6.76
CA LYS A 394 -11.30 -11.06 7.09
C LYS A 394 -12.46 -11.48 6.20
N GLU A 395 -12.16 -11.88 4.96
CA GLU A 395 -13.14 -12.35 3.98
C GLU A 395 -13.59 -13.78 4.23
N GLY A 396 -12.76 -14.59 4.90
CA GLY A 396 -12.97 -16.02 5.09
C GLY A 396 -12.89 -16.79 3.76
N GLY A 397 -13.67 -17.87 3.66
CA GLY A 397 -13.77 -18.70 2.47
C GLY A 397 -13.07 -20.06 2.61
N TYR A 398 -13.02 -20.83 1.53
CA TYR A 398 -12.49 -22.19 1.58
C TYR A 398 -11.04 -22.23 2.06
N GLU A 399 -10.18 -21.38 1.50
CA GLU A 399 -8.73 -21.37 1.77
C GLU A 399 -8.39 -21.00 3.21
N VAL A 400 -9.20 -20.13 3.84
CA VAL A 400 -9.00 -19.65 5.20
C VAL A 400 -9.69 -20.56 6.22
N ASP A 401 -10.97 -20.88 5.99
CA ASP A 401 -11.83 -21.45 7.03
C ASP A 401 -11.88 -22.98 6.99
N ASN A 402 -11.63 -23.60 5.82
CA ASN A 402 -11.96 -25.01 5.60
C ASN A 402 -10.76 -25.87 5.21
N ALA A 403 -9.87 -25.35 4.34
CA ALA A 403 -8.82 -26.13 3.73
C ALA A 403 -7.83 -26.73 4.75
N ILE A 404 -7.55 -26.01 5.84
CA ILE A 404 -6.61 -26.47 6.87
C ILE A 404 -7.01 -27.82 7.47
N ARG A 405 -8.31 -28.13 7.51
CA ARG A 405 -8.82 -29.39 8.08
C ARG A 405 -8.35 -30.62 7.30
N PHE A 406 -7.90 -30.42 6.06
CA PHE A 406 -7.27 -31.45 5.22
C PHE A 406 -5.74 -31.44 5.28
N TYR A 407 -5.11 -30.30 5.59
CA TYR A 407 -3.64 -30.15 5.58
C TYR A 407 -2.98 -30.36 6.95
N GLY A 408 -3.68 -30.10 8.06
CA GLY A 408 -3.11 -30.17 9.41
C GLY A 408 -4.11 -29.77 10.48
N GLU A 409 -3.63 -29.31 11.64
CA GLU A 409 -4.46 -28.90 12.78
C GLU A 409 -4.63 -27.38 12.86
N LYS A 410 -3.58 -26.61 12.56
CA LYS A 410 -3.53 -25.14 12.79
C LYS A 410 -3.34 -24.37 11.49
N MET A 411 -4.19 -23.36 11.27
CA MET A 411 -4.09 -22.48 10.10
C MET A 411 -2.95 -21.50 10.32
N ILE A 412 -2.19 -21.17 9.27
CA ILE A 412 -1.17 -20.11 9.34
C ILE A 412 -1.85 -18.77 9.66
N GLY A 413 -1.18 -17.88 10.39
CA GLY A 413 -1.71 -16.57 10.80
C GLY A 413 -1.50 -15.47 9.75
N PRO A 414 -2.33 -14.41 9.76
CA PRO A 414 -2.27 -13.31 8.79
C PRO A 414 -0.93 -12.55 8.79
N GLU A 415 -0.18 -12.57 9.90
CA GLU A 415 1.14 -11.93 9.99
C GLU A 415 2.17 -12.56 9.04
N SER A 416 1.91 -13.79 8.59
CA SER A 416 2.82 -14.55 7.71
C SER A 416 3.04 -13.88 6.36
N GLU A 417 2.06 -13.13 5.83
CA GLU A 417 2.23 -12.36 4.59
C GLU A 417 3.42 -11.40 4.71
N GLY A 418 3.45 -10.57 5.75
CA GLY A 418 4.52 -9.62 5.98
C GLY A 418 5.88 -10.31 6.16
N ILE A 419 5.92 -11.41 6.91
CA ILE A 419 7.15 -12.18 7.17
C ILE A 419 7.73 -12.74 5.86
N ILE A 420 6.89 -13.32 5.01
CA ILE A 420 7.29 -13.87 3.71
C ILE A 420 7.79 -12.75 2.79
N LEU A 421 7.03 -11.65 2.64
CA LEU A 421 7.39 -10.55 1.75
C LEU A 421 8.70 -9.87 2.18
N ASP A 422 8.92 -9.70 3.48
CA ASP A 422 10.17 -9.12 4.01
C ASP A 422 11.36 -10.05 3.81
N ALA A 423 11.19 -11.35 4.05
CA ALA A 423 12.24 -12.34 3.86
C ALA A 423 12.64 -12.46 2.38
N VAL A 424 11.66 -12.54 1.46
CA VAL A 424 11.93 -12.56 0.01
C VAL A 424 12.63 -11.27 -0.42
N ARG A 425 12.22 -10.10 0.07
CA ARG A 425 12.90 -8.82 -0.22
C ARG A 425 14.36 -8.84 0.23
N GLY A 426 14.65 -9.41 1.41
CA GLY A 426 16.01 -9.62 1.91
C GLY A 426 16.84 -10.54 1.01
N LEU A 427 16.26 -11.67 0.60
CA LEU A 427 16.91 -12.66 -0.28
C LEU A 427 17.18 -12.10 -1.68
N LEU A 428 16.23 -11.36 -2.27
CA LEU A 428 16.40 -10.66 -3.54
C LEU A 428 17.53 -9.64 -3.48
N ALA A 429 17.65 -8.92 -2.37
CA ALA A 429 18.77 -8.00 -2.15
C ALA A 429 20.10 -8.74 -1.99
N GLU A 430 20.12 -9.91 -1.35
CA GLU A 430 21.33 -10.72 -1.18
C GLU A 430 21.88 -11.23 -2.52
N VAL A 431 21.03 -11.84 -3.36
CA VAL A 431 21.44 -12.28 -4.69
C VAL A 431 21.80 -11.10 -5.61
N GLY A 432 21.30 -9.89 -5.32
CA GLY A 432 21.64 -8.65 -6.02
C GLY A 432 22.95 -7.96 -5.58
N LYS A 433 23.44 -8.15 -4.34
CA LYS A 433 24.53 -7.37 -3.72
C LYS A 433 25.96 -7.77 -4.09
N LEU A 434 26.20 -8.93 -4.71
CA LEU A 434 27.56 -9.48 -4.92
C LEU A 434 28.21 -9.09 -6.26
N GLY A 435 27.85 -7.92 -6.80
CA GLY A 435 28.57 -7.21 -7.88
C GLY A 435 29.49 -6.10 -7.34
N GLY A 436 30.31 -6.39 -6.33
CA GLY A 436 31.23 -5.43 -5.71
C GLY A 436 31.79 -5.93 -4.38
N ARG A 437 33.11 -5.86 -4.19
CA ARG A 437 33.89 -6.48 -3.09
C ARG A 437 33.34 -6.22 -1.67
N ALA A 438 33.35 -7.30 -0.87
CA ALA A 438 32.81 -7.44 0.48
C ALA A 438 33.58 -6.71 1.62
N LEU A 439 32.83 -6.37 2.68
CA LEU A 439 33.30 -6.34 4.07
C LEU A 439 32.34 -7.17 4.95
N ARG A 440 32.94 -7.92 5.88
CA ARG A 440 32.50 -9.21 6.44
C ARG A 440 31.43 -9.09 7.55
N SER A 441 30.57 -10.09 7.61
CA SER A 441 29.61 -10.38 8.68
C SER A 441 30.27 -11.00 9.94
N PRO A 442 29.76 -10.75 11.15
CA PRO A 442 30.16 -11.51 12.33
C PRO A 442 29.35 -12.81 12.46
N ARG A 443 30.07 -13.88 12.81
CA ARG A 443 29.55 -15.24 13.04
C ARG A 443 28.65 -15.29 14.27
N ILE A 444 27.46 -15.89 14.12
CA ILE A 444 26.61 -16.33 15.22
C ILE A 444 27.15 -17.68 15.71
N GLY A 445 27.69 -17.71 16.93
CA GLY A 445 28.12 -18.93 17.62
C GLY A 445 27.08 -19.35 18.67
N ALA A 446 26.72 -20.61 18.65
CA ALA A 446 25.77 -21.25 19.57
C ALA A 446 26.31 -21.39 21.01
N GLY A 447 25.42 -21.13 21.97
CA GLY A 447 25.28 -21.88 23.23
C GLY A 447 26.19 -21.56 24.41
N VAL A 448 25.67 -20.82 25.42
CA VAL A 448 25.94 -21.06 26.85
C VAL A 448 24.70 -20.68 27.68
N ARG A 449 24.24 -21.59 28.55
CA ARG A 449 23.11 -21.43 29.48
C ARG A 449 23.42 -20.42 30.61
N PRO A 450 22.43 -19.72 31.20
CA PRO A 450 22.66 -18.81 32.32
C PRO A 450 22.89 -19.58 33.63
N ASN A 451 23.94 -19.23 34.36
CA ASN A 451 24.21 -19.78 35.68
C ASN A 451 23.78 -18.81 36.79
N ARG A 452 23.14 -19.38 37.81
CA ARG A 452 22.59 -18.76 39.02
C ARG A 452 23.66 -18.06 39.87
N ARG A 453 23.57 -16.74 40.08
CA ARG A 453 23.81 -16.03 41.38
C ARG A 453 23.93 -14.50 41.22
N GLU A 454 22.84 -13.82 40.89
CA GLU A 454 22.60 -12.44 41.35
C GLU A 454 21.11 -12.24 41.69
N PHE A 455 20.58 -13.21 42.46
CA PHE A 455 19.28 -13.12 43.09
C PHE A 455 19.48 -13.40 44.59
N LEU A 456 19.22 -12.36 45.39
CA LEU A 456 19.12 -12.32 46.85
C LEU A 456 20.42 -12.54 47.65
N THR A 457 20.93 -11.47 48.29
CA THR A 457 21.01 -11.30 49.76
C THR A 457 21.69 -9.97 50.08
N MET A 458 20.95 -9.00 50.63
CA MET A 458 21.30 -8.29 51.88
C MET A 458 20.32 -7.13 52.12
N CYS A 459 19.32 -7.39 52.95
CA CYS A 459 18.74 -6.39 53.83
C CYS A 459 18.79 -6.94 55.26
N SER A 460 19.44 -6.21 56.16
CA SER A 460 19.17 -6.02 57.60
C SER A 460 20.39 -5.28 58.18
N VAL A 461 20.28 -4.27 59.04
CA VAL A 461 19.73 -4.21 60.41
C VAL A 461 19.53 -2.70 60.75
N ILE A 462 18.50 -2.16 61.46
CA ILE A 462 18.26 -2.13 62.93
C ILE A 462 16.97 -1.33 63.28
N THR A 463 16.06 -1.99 64.04
CA THR A 463 15.07 -1.56 65.10
C THR A 463 14.09 -0.40 64.87
N GLY A 464 12.82 -0.45 65.32
CA GLY A 464 12.01 -1.33 66.19
C GLY A 464 10.58 -0.73 66.30
N GLY A 465 9.52 -1.36 66.79
CA GLY A 465 9.30 -2.65 67.42
C GLY A 465 7.79 -2.91 67.67
N ALA A 466 7.47 -4.15 68.09
CA ALA A 466 6.27 -4.62 68.81
C ALA A 466 4.89 -4.41 68.14
N LEU A 467 3.91 -5.33 68.15
CA LEU A 467 3.68 -6.65 68.75
C LEU A 467 2.44 -7.23 68.01
N LEU A 468 2.50 -8.51 67.60
CA LEU A 468 1.32 -9.28 67.17
C LEU A 468 0.46 -9.68 68.40
N PRO A 469 -0.82 -10.03 68.22
CA PRO A 469 -1.10 -11.47 68.14
C PRO A 469 -2.14 -11.88 67.07
N ASN A 470 -1.89 -13.04 66.48
CA ASN A 470 -2.83 -13.81 65.67
C ASN A 470 -4.03 -14.28 66.49
N ALA A 471 -5.23 -14.23 65.89
CA ALA A 471 -6.27 -15.21 66.12
C ALA A 471 -7.13 -15.35 64.84
N VAL A 472 -7.37 -16.61 64.49
CA VAL A 472 -7.94 -17.14 63.25
C VAL A 472 -9.46 -17.12 63.29
N SER A 473 -10.13 -16.64 62.22
CA SER A 473 -11.18 -17.39 61.49
C SER A 473 -11.90 -16.57 60.41
N SER A 474 -12.03 -17.17 59.23
CA SER A 474 -13.06 -16.99 58.18
C SER A 474 -13.26 -15.63 57.50
N SER A 475 -12.65 -15.56 56.30
CA SER A 475 -13.06 -14.96 55.01
C SER A 475 -12.16 -13.83 54.49
N PRO A 476 -11.51 -13.98 53.33
CA PRO A 476 -11.08 -12.85 52.52
C PRO A 476 -12.20 -12.50 51.53
N SER A 477 -12.69 -11.27 51.70
CA SER A 477 -13.49 -10.53 50.74
C SER A 477 -12.90 -10.56 49.32
N ALA A 478 -13.79 -10.49 48.33
CA ALA A 478 -13.53 -10.34 46.91
C ALA A 478 -12.32 -9.43 46.61
N GLY A 479 -11.27 -10.01 46.02
CA GLY A 479 -10.17 -9.27 45.40
C GLY A 479 -10.57 -8.91 43.97
N THR A 480 -10.87 -7.64 43.73
CA THR A 480 -11.09 -7.08 42.40
C THR A 480 -9.81 -7.23 41.56
N SER A 481 -9.83 -8.14 40.59
CA SER A 481 -8.91 -8.11 39.46
C SER A 481 -9.13 -6.79 38.71
N GLU A 482 -8.20 -5.83 38.82
CA GLU A 482 -8.24 -4.64 37.97
C GLU A 482 -8.17 -5.07 36.49
N MET A 483 -9.30 -4.94 35.80
CA MET A 483 -9.38 -5.15 34.36
C MET A 483 -8.48 -4.11 33.67
N ARG A 484 -7.34 -4.54 33.12
CA ARG A 484 -6.48 -3.68 32.31
C ARG A 484 -6.92 -3.75 30.85
N LEU A 485 -7.17 -2.58 30.27
CA LEU A 485 -7.52 -2.44 28.86
C LEU A 485 -6.31 -2.83 27.97
N PRO A 486 -6.55 -3.42 26.78
CA PRO A 486 -5.48 -3.84 25.86
C PRO A 486 -4.52 -2.71 25.51
N GLU A 487 -3.26 -3.06 25.25
CA GLU A 487 -2.22 -2.13 24.81
C GLU A 487 -1.42 -2.72 23.63
N ARG A 488 -1.13 -1.91 22.62
CA ARG A 488 -0.32 -2.26 21.43
C ARG A 488 0.83 -1.27 21.29
N SER A 489 2.02 -1.80 21.04
CA SER A 489 3.23 -1.00 20.83
C SER A 489 3.59 -0.93 19.36
N HIS A 490 4.00 0.25 18.90
CA HIS A 490 4.45 0.53 17.55
C HIS A 490 5.85 1.16 17.62
N LYS A 491 6.70 0.78 16.66
CA LYS A 491 8.01 1.42 16.45
C LYS A 491 8.06 2.00 15.05
N ALA A 492 8.41 3.27 14.96
CA ALA A 492 8.51 4.02 13.72
C ALA A 492 9.77 4.91 13.74
N GLN A 493 10.13 5.47 12.60
CA GLN A 493 11.12 6.56 12.53
C GLN A 493 10.43 7.91 12.67
N PHE A 494 9.19 8.02 12.19
CA PHE A 494 8.41 9.25 12.22
C PHE A 494 6.98 8.99 12.71
N CYS A 495 6.49 9.79 13.65
CA CYS A 495 5.11 9.74 14.13
C CYS A 495 4.40 11.08 13.87
N VAL A 496 3.30 11.04 13.12
CA VAL A 496 2.46 12.19 12.83
C VAL A 496 1.18 12.11 13.66
N VAL A 497 0.89 13.17 14.42
CA VAL A 497 -0.34 13.28 15.22
C VAL A 497 -1.28 14.27 14.56
N GLY A 498 -2.35 13.78 13.93
CA GLY A 498 -3.40 14.56 13.27
C GLY A 498 -3.50 14.28 11.77
N GLY A 499 -4.69 13.88 11.31
CA GLY A 499 -4.97 13.46 9.92
C GLY A 499 -5.58 14.55 9.03
N GLY A 500 -5.32 15.84 9.30
CA GLY A 500 -5.65 16.92 8.36
C GLY A 500 -4.82 16.83 7.07
N LEU A 501 -5.11 17.65 6.04
CA LEU A 501 -4.30 17.63 4.80
C LEU A 501 -2.79 17.84 5.05
N ALA A 502 -2.41 18.64 6.05
CA ALA A 502 -1.01 18.77 6.47
C ALA A 502 -0.43 17.45 6.98
N GLY A 503 -1.14 16.77 7.88
CA GLY A 503 -0.67 15.52 8.47
C GLY A 503 -0.69 14.34 7.52
N VAL A 504 -1.72 14.24 6.65
CA VAL A 504 -1.73 13.26 5.56
C VAL A 504 -0.55 13.52 4.63
N SER A 505 -0.32 14.78 4.23
CA SER A 505 0.79 15.09 3.32
C SER A 505 2.16 14.82 3.95
N ALA A 506 2.34 15.13 5.23
CA ALA A 506 3.56 14.82 5.96
C ALA A 506 3.80 13.31 6.06
N ALA A 507 2.77 12.55 6.42
CA ALA A 507 2.89 11.11 6.60
C ALA A 507 3.16 10.37 5.27
N VAL A 508 2.38 10.69 4.23
CA VAL A 508 2.50 10.07 2.91
C VAL A 508 3.83 10.42 2.27
N CYS A 509 4.24 11.70 2.32
CA CYS A 509 5.51 12.11 1.75
C CYS A 509 6.71 11.44 2.45
N ALA A 510 6.74 11.40 3.78
CA ALA A 510 7.81 10.71 4.51
C ALA A 510 7.88 9.21 4.16
N ALA A 511 6.72 8.54 4.06
CA ALA A 511 6.59 7.13 3.75
C ALA A 511 7.03 6.79 2.30
N ARG A 512 6.66 7.63 1.32
CA ARG A 512 7.11 7.53 -0.09
C ARG A 512 8.62 7.62 -0.24
N HIS A 513 9.25 8.47 0.58
CA HIS A 513 10.71 8.56 0.68
C HIS A 513 11.33 7.51 1.60
N GLY A 514 10.62 6.42 1.90
CA GLY A 514 11.14 5.23 2.58
C GLY A 514 11.14 5.27 4.11
N THR A 515 10.51 6.27 4.74
CA THR A 515 10.50 6.42 6.21
C THR A 515 9.37 5.59 6.82
N LYS A 516 9.69 4.72 7.79
CA LYS A 516 8.65 4.02 8.57
C LYS A 516 7.87 5.04 9.40
N THR A 517 6.61 5.24 9.05
CA THR A 517 5.79 6.33 9.56
C THR A 517 4.52 5.80 10.21
N VAL A 518 4.10 6.40 11.33
CA VAL A 518 2.79 6.15 11.95
C VAL A 518 1.98 7.44 11.94
N LEU A 519 0.77 7.42 11.38
CA LEU A 519 -0.19 8.52 11.44
C LEU A 519 -1.31 8.20 12.43
N ILE A 520 -1.40 9.00 13.50
CA ILE A 520 -2.46 8.92 14.51
C ILE A 520 -3.52 9.98 14.19
N HIS A 521 -4.78 9.57 14.07
CA HIS A 521 -5.89 10.50 13.90
C HIS A 521 -7.08 10.14 14.80
N GLU A 522 -7.59 11.14 15.51
CA GLU A 522 -8.64 10.99 16.52
C GLU A 522 -10.03 10.64 15.95
N ARG A 523 -10.24 10.82 14.65
CA ARG A 523 -11.53 10.64 13.94
C ARG A 523 -11.46 9.56 12.85
N PRO A 524 -12.61 9.09 12.34
CA PRO A 524 -12.66 8.06 11.30
C PRO A 524 -12.31 8.59 9.90
N MET A 525 -12.41 9.90 9.64
CA MET A 525 -12.17 10.48 8.31
C MET A 525 -10.91 11.35 8.28
N LEU A 526 -10.05 11.13 7.29
CA LEU A 526 -8.90 12.01 7.03
C LEU A 526 -9.33 13.29 6.29
N GLY A 527 -8.46 14.31 6.28
CA GLY A 527 -8.69 15.60 5.65
C GLY A 527 -8.95 16.75 6.64
N GLY A 528 -9.18 16.44 7.92
CA GLY A 528 -9.36 17.46 8.96
C GLY A 528 -10.60 18.30 8.69
N ASN A 529 -10.49 19.63 8.63
CA ASN A 529 -11.62 20.48 8.26
C ASN A 529 -12.15 20.20 6.83
N CYS A 530 -11.35 19.59 5.97
CA CYS A 530 -11.74 19.20 4.62
C CYS A 530 -12.29 17.77 4.52
N SER A 531 -12.56 17.07 5.63
CA SER A 531 -13.25 15.77 5.58
C SER A 531 -14.76 15.95 5.38
N SER A 532 -15.48 14.87 5.08
CA SER A 532 -16.94 14.86 5.06
C SER A 532 -17.61 15.23 6.39
N GLU A 533 -16.86 15.23 7.50
CA GLU A 533 -17.36 15.56 8.85
C GLU A 533 -17.50 17.07 9.08
N VAL A 534 -16.71 17.89 8.37
CA VAL A 534 -16.66 19.36 8.53
C VAL A 534 -16.98 20.09 7.22
N ARG A 535 -16.56 19.52 6.07
CA ARG A 535 -16.88 19.98 4.71
C ARG A 535 -16.41 21.39 4.32
N MET A 536 -15.32 21.86 4.93
CA MET A 536 -14.60 23.03 4.38
C MET A 536 -13.93 22.64 3.06
N TRP A 537 -14.00 23.53 2.08
CA TRP A 537 -13.33 23.29 0.80
C TRP A 537 -11.82 23.34 0.92
N VAL A 538 -11.16 22.59 0.03
CA VAL A 538 -9.76 22.81 -0.27
C VAL A 538 -9.65 24.10 -1.07
N CYS A 539 -9.23 25.16 -0.39
CA CYS A 539 -8.88 26.45 -0.97
C CYS A 539 -7.36 26.65 -0.86
N GLY A 540 -6.83 27.61 -1.62
CA GLY A 540 -5.41 27.89 -1.69
C GLY A 540 -5.12 29.15 -2.46
N ALA A 541 -3.90 29.27 -2.98
CA ALA A 541 -3.39 30.45 -3.63
C ALA A 541 -4.30 31.01 -4.74
N ARG A 542 -4.42 32.35 -4.79
CA ARG A 542 -5.22 33.06 -5.80
C ARG A 542 -4.37 33.62 -6.93
N GLY A 543 -5.03 33.95 -8.04
CA GLY A 543 -4.36 34.53 -9.21
C GLY A 543 -3.88 33.48 -10.20
N ALA A 544 -3.47 33.95 -11.37
CA ALA A 544 -3.12 33.06 -12.47
C ALA A 544 -1.90 32.19 -12.11
N ASN A 545 -1.96 30.89 -12.40
CA ASN A 545 -0.88 29.90 -12.26
C ASN A 545 -0.33 29.71 -10.84
N ASN A 546 -0.99 30.27 -9.83
CA ASN A 546 -0.52 30.24 -8.44
C ASN A 546 -1.02 29.03 -7.64
N ARG A 547 -2.02 28.29 -8.14
CA ARG A 547 -2.55 27.09 -7.49
C ARG A 547 -1.43 26.16 -7.01
N GLU A 548 -1.58 25.67 -5.77
CA GLU A 548 -0.65 24.72 -5.15
C GLU A 548 -0.50 23.44 -5.98
N SER A 549 0.74 22.97 -6.10
CA SER A 549 1.10 21.71 -6.76
C SER A 549 1.74 20.72 -5.78
N GLY A 550 2.14 19.55 -6.26
CA GLY A 550 2.62 18.45 -5.42
C GLY A 550 1.45 17.58 -4.95
N LEU A 551 1.55 17.05 -3.74
CA LEU A 551 0.62 16.01 -3.26
C LEU A 551 -0.84 16.49 -3.16
N VAL A 552 -1.06 17.78 -2.90
CA VAL A 552 -2.41 18.37 -2.92
C VAL A 552 -3.03 18.31 -4.31
N GLU A 553 -2.24 18.59 -5.35
CA GLU A 553 -2.70 18.56 -6.72
C GLU A 553 -2.95 17.13 -7.18
N GLU A 554 -2.11 16.19 -6.76
CA GLU A 554 -2.32 14.75 -6.96
C GLU A 554 -3.67 14.29 -6.42
N MET A 555 -3.98 14.63 -5.15
CA MET A 555 -5.29 14.32 -4.53
C MET A 555 -6.45 15.01 -5.25
N MET A 556 -6.28 16.27 -5.67
CA MET A 556 -7.33 17.01 -6.37
C MET A 556 -7.62 16.44 -7.75
N LEU A 557 -6.61 15.94 -8.46
CA LEU A 557 -6.76 15.32 -9.78
C LEU A 557 -7.40 13.93 -9.69
N ASP A 558 -7.01 13.10 -8.72
CA ASP A 558 -7.70 11.82 -8.44
C ASP A 558 -9.19 12.05 -8.12
N ASN A 559 -9.47 13.10 -7.34
CA ASN A 559 -10.84 13.47 -7.03
C ASN A 559 -11.60 13.97 -8.28
N LEU A 560 -10.98 14.73 -9.19
CA LEU A 560 -11.66 15.09 -10.46
C LEU A 560 -11.95 13.87 -11.34
N HIS A 561 -11.06 12.88 -11.35
CA HIS A 561 -11.22 11.66 -12.12
C HIS A 561 -12.33 10.75 -11.54
N ARG A 562 -12.34 10.53 -10.22
CA ARG A 562 -13.25 9.56 -9.55
C ARG A 562 -14.53 10.17 -8.99
N ASN A 563 -14.57 11.49 -8.78
CA ASN A 563 -15.66 12.20 -8.12
C ASN A 563 -16.30 13.29 -9.00
N PRO A 564 -16.78 12.95 -10.21
CA PRO A 564 -17.40 13.94 -11.10
C PRO A 564 -18.62 14.63 -10.48
N GLY A 565 -19.32 13.95 -9.56
CA GLY A 565 -20.46 14.51 -8.82
C GLY A 565 -20.08 15.48 -7.68
N GLY A 566 -18.83 15.49 -7.22
CA GLY A 566 -18.39 16.30 -6.07
C GLY A 566 -19.00 15.84 -4.73
N ASN A 567 -19.03 14.53 -4.51
CA ASN A 567 -19.47 13.86 -3.29
C ASN A 567 -18.36 13.84 -2.21
N TRP A 568 -18.67 14.27 -1.00
CA TRP A 568 -17.71 14.31 0.10
C TRP A 568 -17.16 12.95 0.52
N ASN A 569 -17.95 11.88 0.40
CA ASN A 569 -17.50 10.54 0.80
C ASN A 569 -16.49 9.95 -0.20
N ILE A 570 -16.59 10.31 -1.49
CA ILE A 570 -15.59 9.92 -2.50
C ILE A 570 -14.31 10.74 -2.31
N TRP A 571 -14.43 12.01 -1.92
CA TRP A 571 -13.27 12.81 -1.53
C TRP A 571 -12.54 12.17 -0.33
N ASP A 572 -13.27 11.75 0.70
CA ASP A 572 -12.69 11.05 1.84
C ASP A 572 -12.00 9.75 1.41
N SER A 573 -12.56 9.00 0.45
CA SER A 573 -11.91 7.79 -0.06
C SER A 573 -10.62 8.07 -0.82
N VAL A 574 -10.53 9.19 -1.55
CA VAL A 574 -9.28 9.62 -2.20
C VAL A 574 -8.20 9.94 -1.16
N VAL A 575 -8.54 10.71 -0.12
CA VAL A 575 -7.57 11.06 0.95
C VAL A 575 -7.19 9.82 1.76
N TYR A 576 -8.16 8.94 2.05
CA TYR A 576 -7.91 7.67 2.71
C TYR A 576 -6.97 6.79 1.90
N GLU A 577 -7.20 6.66 0.59
CA GLU A 577 -6.35 5.84 -0.29
C GLU A 577 -4.88 6.27 -0.23
N LYS A 578 -4.63 7.58 -0.25
CA LYS A 578 -3.27 8.12 -0.16
C LYS A 578 -2.55 7.70 1.11
N ALA A 579 -3.25 7.55 2.23
CA ALA A 579 -2.62 7.20 3.50
C ALA A 579 -2.62 5.69 3.78
N ALA A 580 -3.76 5.02 3.57
CA ALA A 580 -3.96 3.63 3.99
C ALA A 580 -3.21 2.62 3.11
N PHE A 581 -2.96 2.96 1.84
CA PHE A 581 -2.26 2.09 0.88
C PHE A 581 -0.84 2.55 0.58
N GLU A 582 -0.33 3.55 1.31
CA GLU A 582 1.05 4.00 1.15
C GLU A 582 1.99 3.02 1.88
N PRO A 583 2.93 2.38 1.18
CA PRO A 583 3.94 1.55 1.80
C PRO A 583 4.72 2.33 2.88
N ASN A 584 5.09 1.66 3.97
CA ASN A 584 5.77 2.25 5.13
C ASN A 584 4.90 3.17 6.02
N LEU A 585 3.62 3.40 5.70
CA LEU A 585 2.71 4.17 6.56
C LEU A 585 1.74 3.27 7.33
N THR A 586 1.81 3.31 8.65
CA THR A 586 0.79 2.73 9.54
C THR A 586 -0.25 3.78 9.91
N LEU A 587 -1.51 3.52 9.58
CA LEU A 587 -2.63 4.44 9.86
C LEU A 587 -3.43 3.99 11.09
N LEU A 588 -3.57 4.87 12.09
CA LEU A 588 -4.36 4.66 13.30
C LEU A 588 -5.50 5.68 13.36
N LEU A 589 -6.68 5.30 12.85
CA LEU A 589 -7.91 6.09 12.91
C LEU A 589 -8.68 5.88 14.22
N ASN A 590 -9.59 6.80 14.55
CA ASN A 590 -10.35 6.80 15.80
C ASN A 590 -9.44 6.74 17.04
N CYS A 591 -8.21 7.24 16.92
CA CYS A 591 -7.11 7.08 17.85
C CYS A 591 -6.66 8.46 18.34
N SER A 592 -7.02 8.81 19.58
CA SER A 592 -6.78 10.13 20.15
C SER A 592 -5.46 10.12 20.93
N CYS A 593 -4.48 10.93 20.52
CA CYS A 593 -3.25 11.14 21.28
C CYS A 593 -3.55 11.91 22.57
N ASN A 594 -3.13 11.37 23.72
CA ASN A 594 -3.49 11.88 25.03
C ASN A 594 -2.33 11.86 26.05
N GLY A 595 -1.16 11.37 25.64
CA GLY A 595 0.04 11.41 26.47
C GLY A 595 1.32 11.43 25.63
N ALA A 596 2.40 11.95 26.21
CA ALA A 596 3.74 11.86 25.67
C ALA A 596 4.73 11.53 26.79
N VAL A 597 5.77 10.77 26.44
CA VAL A 597 6.91 10.48 27.32
C VAL A 597 8.12 11.22 26.76
N MET A 598 8.78 12.01 27.61
CA MET A 598 9.96 12.80 27.26
C MET A 598 11.25 12.11 27.74
N ASP A 599 12.32 12.31 27.00
CA ASP A 599 13.71 12.06 27.43
C ASP A 599 14.51 13.37 27.25
N GLY A 600 14.71 14.10 28.34
CA GLY A 600 15.21 15.47 28.29
C GLY A 600 14.27 16.38 27.47
N ASN A 601 14.80 16.98 26.39
CA ASN A 601 14.05 17.82 25.46
C ASN A 601 13.62 17.07 24.18
N ARG A 602 13.66 15.74 24.18
CA ARG A 602 13.20 14.89 23.07
C ARG A 602 11.93 14.16 23.46
N VAL A 603 10.99 14.06 22.53
CA VAL A 603 9.85 13.14 22.66
C VAL A 603 10.38 11.73 22.42
N LYS A 604 10.12 10.81 23.35
CA LYS A 604 10.47 9.39 23.22
C LYS A 604 9.32 8.59 22.62
N SER A 605 8.10 8.80 23.15
CA SER A 605 6.91 8.13 22.66
C SER A 605 5.66 8.94 22.91
N VAL A 606 4.60 8.66 22.15
CA VAL A 606 3.25 9.15 22.40
C VAL A 606 2.32 8.00 22.76
N ARG A 607 1.32 8.30 23.58
CA ARG A 607 0.27 7.37 23.99
C ARG A 607 -1.06 7.87 23.44
N ALA A 608 -1.80 6.97 22.80
CA ALA A 608 -3.06 7.27 22.17
C ALA A 608 -4.12 6.22 22.51
N TRP A 609 -5.38 6.64 22.60
CA TRP A 609 -6.52 5.77 22.87
C TRP A 609 -7.33 5.55 21.60
N GLN A 610 -7.47 4.30 21.16
CA GLN A 610 -8.35 3.95 20.04
C GLN A 610 -9.73 3.55 20.55
N MET A 611 -10.72 4.39 20.26
CA MET A 611 -12.08 4.25 20.79
C MET A 611 -12.75 2.96 20.30
N THR A 612 -12.60 2.64 19.02
CA THR A 612 -13.30 1.53 18.35
C THR A 612 -12.86 0.16 18.82
N THR A 613 -11.61 0.03 19.26
CA THR A 613 -11.00 -1.23 19.73
C THR A 613 -10.76 -1.23 21.24
N GLN A 614 -11.09 -0.12 21.92
CA GLN A 614 -10.81 0.10 23.34
C GLN A 614 -9.36 -0.24 23.70
N THR A 615 -8.42 0.15 22.83
CA THR A 615 -7.01 -0.24 22.91
C THR A 615 -6.11 0.99 23.07
N TRP A 616 -5.15 0.90 23.99
CA TRP A 616 -4.05 1.84 24.10
C TRP A 616 -3.00 1.57 23.02
N HIS A 617 -2.55 2.61 22.33
CA HIS A 617 -1.44 2.55 21.40
C HIS A 617 -0.28 3.37 21.94
N ILE A 618 0.89 2.76 22.03
CA ILE A 618 2.14 3.43 22.35
C ILE A 618 2.99 3.47 21.09
N VAL A 619 3.36 4.66 20.64
CA VAL A 619 4.19 4.85 19.45
C VAL A 619 5.53 5.45 19.86
N GLU A 620 6.59 4.65 19.74
CA GLU A 620 7.98 5.09 19.89
C GLU A 620 8.52 5.49 18.51
N ALA A 621 9.12 6.68 18.40
CA ALA A 621 9.67 7.19 17.15
C ALA A 621 10.86 8.12 17.36
N ASP A 622 11.70 8.28 16.32
CA ASP A 622 12.85 9.19 16.35
C ASP A 622 12.44 10.64 16.21
N LEU A 623 11.41 10.89 15.39
CA LEU A 623 10.86 12.19 15.02
C LEU A 623 9.34 12.19 15.22
N PHE A 624 8.80 13.34 15.62
CA PHE A 624 7.36 13.55 15.79
C PHE A 624 6.90 14.78 15.02
N ALA A 625 5.68 14.79 14.52
CA ALA A 625 5.02 15.97 13.96
C ALA A 625 3.65 16.18 14.59
N ASP A 626 3.40 17.39 15.06
CA ASP A 626 2.07 17.80 15.49
C ASP A 626 1.29 18.46 14.34
N CYS A 627 0.30 17.73 13.86
CA CYS A 627 -0.63 18.09 12.80
C CYS A 627 -2.10 18.08 13.30
N SER A 628 -2.32 18.06 14.62
CA SER A 628 -3.62 17.82 15.28
C SER A 628 -4.60 19.00 15.17
N GLY A 629 -4.18 20.11 14.57
CA GLY A 629 -4.97 21.33 14.48
C GLY A 629 -5.02 22.13 15.78
N ASP A 630 -5.09 21.48 16.95
CA ASP A 630 -5.07 22.13 18.28
C ASP A 630 -3.71 22.07 18.99
N SER A 631 -2.70 21.59 18.28
CA SER A 631 -1.34 21.41 18.75
C SER A 631 -1.27 20.61 20.06
N ILE A 632 -1.90 19.43 20.07
CA ILE A 632 -2.04 18.60 21.27
C ILE A 632 -0.69 18.19 21.88
N LEU A 633 0.37 18.06 21.08
CA LEU A 633 1.69 17.73 21.59
C LEU A 633 2.34 18.90 22.30
N ALA A 634 1.96 20.15 22.04
CA ALA A 634 2.57 21.30 22.68
C ALA A 634 2.45 21.27 24.22
N PRO A 635 1.24 21.15 24.81
CA PRO A 635 1.12 21.01 26.27
C PRO A 635 1.64 19.66 26.79
N LEU A 636 1.62 18.59 25.99
CA LEU A 636 2.09 17.26 26.42
C LEU A 636 3.62 17.15 26.50
N THR A 637 4.33 17.96 25.72
CA THR A 637 5.80 17.90 25.60
C THR A 637 6.50 19.12 26.20
N GLY A 638 5.75 20.17 26.54
CA GLY A 638 6.30 21.46 26.99
C GLY A 638 6.84 22.32 25.84
N ALA A 639 6.46 22.03 24.59
CA ALA A 639 6.83 22.86 23.46
C ALA A 639 6.25 24.28 23.59
N GLU A 640 7.08 25.28 23.32
CA GLU A 640 6.66 26.68 23.33
C GLU A 640 5.58 26.94 22.28
N HIS A 641 4.52 27.64 22.68
CA HIS A 641 3.40 27.97 21.82
C HIS A 641 2.73 29.29 22.25
N ARG A 642 1.96 29.88 21.34
CA ARG A 642 1.19 31.11 21.52
C ARG A 642 -0.29 30.87 21.23
N VAL A 643 -1.13 31.74 21.78
CA VAL A 643 -2.59 31.74 21.58
C VAL A 643 -3.06 33.19 21.49
N GLY A 644 -3.96 33.47 20.55
CA GLY A 644 -4.63 34.76 20.42
C GLY A 644 -3.94 35.72 19.47
N ARG A 645 -4.05 37.02 19.74
CA ARG A 645 -3.49 38.09 18.89
C ARG A 645 -2.31 38.75 19.58
N GLU A 646 -1.21 38.87 18.85
CA GLU A 646 -0.03 39.60 19.29
C GLU A 646 -0.31 41.12 19.39
N ALA A 647 0.46 41.83 20.21
CA ALA A 647 0.38 43.30 20.20
C ALA A 647 1.07 43.83 18.94
N ARG A 648 0.48 44.83 18.27
CA ARG A 648 1.09 45.48 17.09
C ARG A 648 2.55 45.89 17.29
N SER A 649 2.92 46.30 18.51
CA SER A 649 4.27 46.74 18.83
C SER A 649 5.29 45.61 18.92
N GLU A 650 4.86 44.35 19.09
CA GLU A 650 5.75 43.21 19.26
C GLU A 650 6.46 42.86 17.95
N PHE A 651 5.71 42.79 16.86
CA PHE A 651 6.24 42.48 15.52
C PHE A 651 6.17 43.66 14.55
N GLY A 652 5.58 44.80 14.95
CA GLY A 652 5.37 45.94 14.06
C GLY A 652 4.29 45.67 13.01
N GLU A 653 3.18 45.05 13.42
CA GLU A 653 2.06 44.64 12.57
C GLU A 653 0.91 45.64 12.69
N ASP A 654 0.44 46.21 11.58
CA ASP A 654 -0.54 47.30 11.61
C ASP A 654 -2.00 46.84 11.70
N ILE A 655 -2.30 45.56 11.42
CA ILE A 655 -3.65 45.00 11.53
C ILE A 655 -3.98 44.53 12.95
N GLU A 656 -2.95 44.22 13.73
CA GLU A 656 -3.08 43.67 15.08
C GLU A 656 -3.46 44.71 16.16
N PRO A 657 -4.06 44.29 17.28
CA PRO A 657 -4.50 45.19 18.35
C PRO A 657 -3.33 45.89 19.05
N GLU A 658 -3.62 47.01 19.71
CA GLU A 658 -2.60 47.74 20.50
C GLU A 658 -2.02 46.92 21.65
N LYS A 659 -2.85 46.05 22.24
CA LYS A 659 -2.47 45.14 23.32
C LYS A 659 -2.79 43.73 22.88
N ALA A 660 -1.88 42.81 23.17
CA ALA A 660 -2.10 41.40 22.95
C ALA A 660 -3.33 40.93 23.73
N ASP A 661 -4.09 40.02 23.14
CA ASP A 661 -5.22 39.36 23.79
C ASP A 661 -5.31 37.89 23.38
N ARG A 662 -6.25 37.16 23.99
CA ARG A 662 -6.43 35.73 23.74
C ARG A 662 -7.47 35.44 22.64
N LYS A 663 -7.96 36.46 21.93
CA LYS A 663 -9.01 36.27 20.93
C LYS A 663 -8.45 35.60 19.69
N THR A 664 -9.20 34.70 19.09
CA THR A 664 -8.84 33.97 17.87
C THR A 664 -9.85 34.21 16.77
N MET A 665 -9.57 33.75 15.55
CA MET A 665 -10.61 33.43 14.58
C MET A 665 -11.51 32.31 15.14
N GLY A 666 -12.80 32.35 14.81
CA GLY A 666 -13.79 31.42 15.37
C GLY A 666 -13.79 30.04 14.72
N MET A 667 -14.90 29.34 14.90
CA MET A 667 -15.17 28.02 14.34
C MET A 667 -16.56 27.99 13.71
N SER A 668 -16.77 27.11 12.73
CA SER A 668 -18.00 27.09 11.93
C SER A 668 -18.68 25.73 11.89
N CYS A 669 -20.01 25.73 12.02
CA CYS A 669 -20.88 24.61 11.67
C CYS A 669 -21.51 24.91 10.31
N LEU A 670 -20.99 24.30 9.25
CA LEU A 670 -21.45 24.56 7.89
C LEU A 670 -22.79 23.86 7.61
N ILE A 671 -23.49 24.35 6.59
CA ILE A 671 -24.72 23.72 6.07
C ILE A 671 -24.57 23.44 4.57
N GLN A 672 -25.25 22.41 4.09
CA GLN A 672 -25.34 22.09 2.66
C GLN A 672 -26.79 21.88 2.25
N ALA A 673 -27.08 22.22 1.00
CA ALA A 673 -28.43 22.15 0.47
C ALA A 673 -28.45 21.49 -0.91
N ARG A 674 -29.58 20.87 -1.24
CA ARG A 674 -29.84 20.24 -2.53
C ARG A 674 -31.14 20.75 -3.12
N GLN A 675 -31.11 21.06 -4.41
CA GLN A 675 -32.30 21.39 -5.18
C GLN A 675 -33.03 20.11 -5.60
N THR A 676 -34.34 20.10 -5.45
CA THR A 676 -35.25 19.01 -5.85
C THR A 676 -36.18 19.47 -6.97
N ASP A 677 -36.84 18.53 -7.64
CA ASP A 677 -37.79 18.78 -8.72
C ASP A 677 -39.16 19.30 -8.25
N ARG A 678 -39.39 19.28 -6.93
CA ARG A 678 -40.62 19.70 -6.27
C ARG A 678 -40.34 20.57 -5.05
N PRO A 679 -41.34 21.32 -4.54
CA PRO A 679 -41.22 22.03 -3.28
C PRO A 679 -40.91 21.09 -2.11
N GLN A 680 -40.12 21.58 -1.16
CA GLN A 680 -39.81 20.91 0.11
C GLN A 680 -40.27 21.77 1.26
N GLU A 681 -40.82 21.17 2.31
CA GLU A 681 -41.15 21.88 3.55
C GLU A 681 -40.01 21.72 4.55
N PHE A 682 -39.83 22.71 5.44
CA PHE A 682 -38.88 22.61 6.54
C PHE A 682 -39.53 23.13 7.82
N THR A 683 -39.54 22.30 8.85
CA THR A 683 -39.93 22.72 10.20
C THR A 683 -38.66 22.82 11.05
N PRO A 684 -38.28 24.00 11.55
CA PRO A 684 -37.07 24.14 12.35
C PRO A 684 -37.20 23.41 13.71
N PRO A 685 -36.09 22.88 14.26
CA PRO A 685 -36.05 22.46 15.65
C PRO A 685 -36.44 23.62 16.58
N LYS A 686 -37.16 23.33 17.67
CA LYS A 686 -37.64 24.35 18.63
C LYS A 686 -36.57 25.22 19.26
N TRP A 687 -35.32 24.77 19.22
CA TRP A 687 -34.15 25.44 19.80
C TRP A 687 -33.36 26.26 18.77
N ALA A 688 -33.73 26.25 17.49
CA ALA A 688 -33.10 27.09 16.48
C ALA A 688 -33.31 28.58 16.77
N ASN A 689 -32.32 29.41 16.43
CA ASN A 689 -32.49 30.86 16.49
C ASN A 689 -33.52 31.31 15.44
N VAL A 690 -34.17 32.44 15.70
CA VAL A 690 -35.14 33.04 14.78
C VAL A 690 -34.54 34.32 14.22
N TYR A 691 -34.46 34.40 12.89
CA TYR A 691 -34.09 35.60 12.15
C TYR A 691 -35.28 35.97 11.26
N GLU A 692 -36.00 37.02 11.62
CA GLU A 692 -37.29 37.38 11.02
C GLU A 692 -37.12 38.04 9.64
N SER A 693 -35.97 38.67 9.39
CA SER A 693 -35.69 39.37 8.12
C SER A 693 -34.20 39.38 7.80
N ASP A 694 -33.85 39.70 6.55
CA ASP A 694 -32.46 39.80 6.08
C ASP A 694 -31.63 40.80 6.91
N ASP A 695 -32.29 41.80 7.52
CA ASP A 695 -31.69 42.80 8.41
C ASP A 695 -31.10 42.16 9.69
N ASP A 696 -31.56 40.97 10.09
CA ASP A 696 -31.01 40.20 11.20
C ASP A 696 -29.68 39.49 10.82
N LEU A 697 -29.37 39.40 9.52
CA LEU A 697 -28.18 38.76 8.96
C LEU A 697 -27.34 39.76 8.13
N PRO A 698 -26.98 40.93 8.66
CA PRO A 698 -26.32 41.97 7.90
C PRO A 698 -24.94 41.48 7.42
N ASN A 699 -24.60 41.77 6.17
CA ASN A 699 -23.35 41.36 5.53
C ASN A 699 -23.13 39.82 5.46
N ARG A 700 -24.16 39.00 5.69
CA ARG A 700 -24.09 37.53 5.64
C ARG A 700 -24.82 37.00 4.41
N GLY A 701 -24.12 36.91 3.29
CA GLY A 701 -24.71 36.45 2.03
C GLY A 701 -25.20 35.00 2.11
N HIS A 702 -26.49 34.78 1.87
CA HIS A 702 -27.16 33.48 1.99
C HIS A 702 -27.95 33.09 0.72
N SER A 703 -27.54 33.63 -0.44
CA SER A 703 -28.08 33.20 -1.74
C SER A 703 -27.73 31.74 -2.03
N LEU A 704 -28.70 31.01 -2.59
CA LEU A 704 -28.51 29.65 -3.11
C LEU A 704 -28.03 29.62 -4.57
N ALA A 705 -27.78 30.79 -5.17
CA ALA A 705 -27.18 30.91 -6.49
C ALA A 705 -25.64 30.98 -6.38
N GLY A 706 -24.95 30.22 -7.24
CA GLY A 706 -23.49 30.22 -7.29
C GLY A 706 -22.82 29.27 -6.29
N THR A 707 -21.61 29.62 -5.85
CA THR A 707 -20.75 28.77 -5.01
C THR A 707 -20.66 29.34 -3.58
N GLN A 708 -21.57 28.90 -2.70
CA GLN A 708 -21.58 29.24 -1.28
C GLN A 708 -21.37 27.99 -0.41
N ASN A 709 -20.60 28.13 0.67
CA ASN A 709 -20.39 27.08 1.69
C ASN A 709 -20.65 27.59 3.13
N PHE A 710 -21.25 28.78 3.27
CA PHE A 710 -21.70 29.34 4.55
C PHE A 710 -20.61 29.40 5.63
N TRP A 711 -19.36 29.63 5.22
CA TRP A 711 -18.19 29.66 6.11
C TRP A 711 -18.27 30.75 7.20
N TRP A 712 -19.13 31.75 7.02
CA TRP A 712 -19.34 32.87 7.93
C TRP A 712 -20.29 32.54 9.09
N ILE A 713 -20.93 31.36 9.08
CA ILE A 713 -21.63 30.80 10.23
C ILE A 713 -20.57 30.46 11.28
N GLU A 714 -20.19 31.46 12.07
CA GLU A 714 -18.98 31.43 12.88
C GLU A 714 -19.19 32.10 14.23
N LEU A 715 -18.64 31.47 15.27
CA LEU A 715 -18.61 31.92 16.66
C LEU A 715 -17.34 31.35 17.35
N GLY A 716 -17.06 31.76 18.59
CA GLY A 716 -16.02 31.15 19.41
C GLY A 716 -14.70 31.91 19.49
N GLY A 717 -14.51 32.95 18.68
CA GLY A 717 -13.24 33.70 18.64
C GLY A 717 -12.98 34.57 19.88
N GLU A 718 -14.00 34.86 20.68
CA GLU A 718 -13.86 35.58 21.95
C GLU A 718 -13.75 34.66 23.18
N GLN A 719 -13.96 33.36 22.98
CA GLN A 719 -13.91 32.31 23.99
C GLN A 719 -12.58 31.54 23.92
N ASP A 720 -12.38 30.56 24.80
CA ASP A 720 -11.28 29.61 24.64
C ASP A 720 -11.62 28.60 23.53
N SER A 721 -10.96 28.71 22.38
CA SER A 721 -11.25 27.92 21.19
C SER A 721 -11.00 26.40 21.34
N ILE A 722 -10.50 25.95 22.49
CA ILE A 722 -10.36 24.54 22.84
C ILE A 722 -11.36 24.17 23.93
N HIS A 723 -11.30 24.84 25.09
CA HIS A 723 -12.05 24.42 26.26
C HIS A 723 -13.55 24.75 26.21
N ASP A 724 -13.96 25.76 25.43
CA ASP A 724 -15.36 26.17 25.30
C ASP A 724 -16.04 25.59 24.03
N THR A 725 -15.36 24.70 23.30
CA THR A 725 -15.81 24.17 21.98
C THR A 725 -17.23 23.60 22.01
N GLU A 726 -17.58 22.83 23.05
CA GLU A 726 -18.90 22.18 23.16
C GLU A 726 -20.02 23.20 23.31
N THR A 727 -19.83 24.22 24.16
CA THR A 727 -20.80 25.31 24.33
C THR A 727 -20.93 26.15 23.06
N VAL A 728 -19.80 26.47 22.42
CA VAL A 728 -19.79 27.22 21.16
C VAL A 728 -20.48 26.42 20.03
N ARG A 729 -20.26 25.10 19.95
CA ARG A 729 -20.96 24.22 18.99
C ARG A 729 -22.47 24.30 19.18
N ASP A 730 -22.95 24.18 20.41
CA ASP A 730 -24.39 24.19 20.68
C ASP A 730 -25.03 25.50 20.21
N GLU A 731 -24.38 26.65 20.43
CA GLU A 731 -24.83 27.94 19.88
C GLU A 731 -24.74 27.99 18.35
N LEU A 732 -23.66 27.49 17.75
CA LEU A 732 -23.51 27.42 16.29
C LEU A 732 -24.59 26.57 15.63
N LEU A 733 -25.04 25.48 16.26
CA LEU A 733 -26.15 24.68 15.75
C LEU A 733 -27.45 25.47 15.75
N LYS A 734 -27.76 26.23 16.81
CA LYS A 734 -28.94 27.11 16.83
C LYS A 734 -28.89 28.13 15.71
N VAL A 735 -27.70 28.70 15.48
CA VAL A 735 -27.44 29.64 14.39
C VAL A 735 -27.64 28.98 13.03
N ALA A 736 -27.03 27.82 12.78
CA ALA A 736 -27.07 27.13 11.49
C ALA A 736 -28.50 26.73 11.09
N PHE A 737 -29.25 26.12 12.01
CA PHE A 737 -30.66 25.78 11.76
C PHE A 737 -31.55 27.02 11.65
N GLY A 738 -31.26 28.08 12.42
CA GLY A 738 -31.98 29.34 12.33
C GLY A 738 -31.78 30.05 10.99
N ILE A 739 -30.55 30.03 10.46
CA ILE A 739 -30.26 30.58 9.13
C ILE A 739 -30.99 29.77 8.05
N TRP A 740 -31.02 28.44 8.16
CA TRP A 740 -31.78 27.64 7.20
C TRP A 740 -33.30 27.89 7.31
N ASP A 741 -33.84 28.04 8.52
CA ASP A 741 -35.23 28.46 8.73
C ASP A 741 -35.53 29.80 8.05
N HIS A 742 -34.64 30.78 8.22
CA HIS A 742 -34.76 32.08 7.58
C HIS A 742 -34.77 31.97 6.06
N ILE A 743 -33.78 31.27 5.49
CA ILE A 743 -33.69 31.01 4.03
C ILE A 743 -34.97 30.37 3.51
N LYS A 744 -35.54 29.42 4.27
CA LYS A 744 -36.62 28.55 3.79
C LYS A 744 -38.03 29.08 4.03
N ASN A 745 -38.26 29.77 5.14
CA ASN A 745 -39.60 30.05 5.65
C ASN A 745 -39.91 31.54 5.86
N ARG A 746 -38.92 32.43 5.99
CA ARG A 746 -39.14 33.81 6.49
C ARG A 746 -38.88 34.92 5.46
N GLY A 747 -38.45 34.56 4.25
CA GLY A 747 -38.30 35.45 3.10
C GLY A 747 -38.38 34.68 1.77
N ASP A 748 -38.51 35.40 0.64
CA ASP A 748 -38.41 34.78 -0.69
C ASP A 748 -36.95 34.74 -1.14
N HIS A 749 -36.29 33.63 -0.83
CA HIS A 749 -34.91 33.36 -1.24
C HIS A 749 -34.81 32.39 -2.42
N GLY A 750 -35.93 32.11 -3.12
CA GLY A 750 -35.97 31.08 -4.16
C GLY A 750 -35.72 29.65 -3.62
N ALA A 751 -35.88 29.44 -2.32
CA ALA A 751 -35.55 28.20 -1.63
C ALA A 751 -36.69 27.16 -1.63
N ALA A 752 -37.83 27.43 -2.29
CA ALA A 752 -39.01 26.55 -2.27
C ALA A 752 -38.69 25.10 -2.63
N ASN A 753 -37.87 24.89 -3.66
CA ASN A 753 -37.45 23.57 -4.15
C ASN A 753 -36.11 23.11 -3.57
N TRP A 754 -35.66 23.65 -2.44
CA TRP A 754 -34.40 23.25 -1.80
C TRP A 754 -34.64 22.50 -0.49
N GLU A 755 -33.90 21.42 -0.27
CA GLU A 755 -33.80 20.71 1.01
C GLU A 755 -32.46 20.98 1.68
N LEU A 756 -32.46 21.01 3.02
CA LEU A 756 -31.24 20.96 3.83
C LEU A 756 -30.71 19.53 3.79
N SER A 757 -29.60 19.33 3.11
CA SER A 757 -29.04 17.99 2.90
C SER A 757 -28.06 17.57 3.98
N TRP A 758 -27.44 18.53 4.68
CA TRP A 758 -26.48 18.26 5.75
C TRP A 758 -26.22 19.49 6.63
N VAL A 759 -25.91 19.24 7.91
CA VAL A 759 -25.43 20.23 8.88
C VAL A 759 -24.21 19.65 9.61
N GLY A 760 -23.14 20.44 9.75
CA GLY A 760 -21.93 20.05 10.46
C GLY A 760 -22.10 20.15 11.97
N PHE A 761 -22.18 19.00 12.64
CA PHE A 761 -22.22 18.94 14.11
C PHE A 761 -20.82 19.00 14.75
N LEU A 762 -19.76 18.82 13.96
CA LEU A 762 -18.40 19.06 14.39
C LEU A 762 -17.95 20.45 13.90
N PRO A 763 -17.65 21.41 14.79
CA PRO A 763 -17.25 22.74 14.38
C PRO A 763 -15.84 22.74 13.78
N GLY A 764 -15.71 23.28 12.57
CA GLY A 764 -14.42 23.49 11.92
C GLY A 764 -13.72 24.71 12.50
N LYS A 765 -12.71 24.50 13.34
CA LYS A 765 -11.92 25.59 13.95
C LYS A 765 -11.05 26.29 12.90
N ARG A 766 -10.77 27.59 13.09
CA ARG A 766 -9.79 28.35 12.27
C ARG A 766 -8.44 28.57 12.95
N GLU A 767 -8.44 28.71 14.27
CA GLU A 767 -7.25 29.03 15.05
C GLU A 767 -7.33 28.48 16.47
N SER A 768 -6.17 28.13 17.03
CA SER A 768 -6.02 27.77 18.43
C SER A 768 -4.57 28.02 18.90
N ARG A 769 -3.75 26.97 19.07
CA ARG A 769 -2.35 27.09 19.48
C ARG A 769 -1.42 27.12 18.28
N ARG A 770 -0.56 28.13 18.22
CA ARG A 770 0.54 28.23 17.24
C ARG A 770 1.87 27.91 17.91
N TYR A 771 2.70 27.07 17.30
CA TYR A 771 4.02 26.75 17.82
C TYR A 771 4.95 27.97 17.79
N VAL A 772 6.00 27.95 18.61
CA VAL A 772 7.15 28.85 18.47
C VAL A 772 8.33 28.05 17.91
N GLY A 773 8.72 28.40 16.69
CA GLY A 773 9.92 27.91 16.01
C GLY A 773 11.08 28.91 16.12
N ASP A 774 12.14 28.68 15.35
CA ASP A 774 13.27 29.63 15.29
C ASP A 774 12.89 30.94 14.60
N VAL A 775 11.89 30.88 13.73
CA VAL A 775 11.29 32.03 13.06
C VAL A 775 9.80 32.02 13.33
N ILE A 776 9.27 33.16 13.76
CA ILE A 776 7.83 33.45 13.76
C ILE A 776 7.56 34.35 12.55
N MET A 777 7.00 33.77 11.49
CA MET A 777 6.66 34.55 10.29
C MET A 777 5.47 35.46 10.61
N ASN A 778 5.56 36.72 10.20
CA ASN A 778 4.62 37.77 10.57
C ASN A 778 4.01 38.47 9.34
N GLN A 779 3.10 39.41 9.59
CA GLN A 779 2.37 40.16 8.56
C GLN A 779 3.30 40.87 7.55
N LYS A 780 4.43 41.42 8.00
CA LYS A 780 5.36 42.13 7.12
C LYS A 780 6.04 41.17 6.17
N ASP A 781 6.35 39.97 6.64
CA ASP A 781 6.93 38.92 5.80
C ASP A 781 5.95 38.52 4.70
N VAL A 782 4.66 38.32 5.04
CA VAL A 782 3.59 38.06 4.05
C VAL A 782 3.53 39.20 3.02
N ARG A 783 3.48 40.46 3.47
CA ARG A 783 3.41 41.63 2.57
C ARG A 783 4.66 41.80 1.70
N ALA A 784 5.81 41.31 2.16
CA ALA A 784 7.09 41.34 1.44
C ALA A 784 7.32 40.10 0.57
N GLU A 785 6.27 39.33 0.26
CA GLU A 785 6.29 38.09 -0.52
C GLU A 785 7.03 36.92 0.16
N GLY A 786 7.58 37.08 1.37
CA GLY A 786 8.21 35.96 2.10
C GLY A 786 9.36 35.28 1.35
N LYS A 787 10.27 36.05 0.72
CA LYS A 787 11.44 35.54 -0.02
C LYS A 787 12.56 35.07 0.93
N PHE A 788 12.27 34.04 1.71
CA PHE A 788 13.23 33.43 2.63
C PHE A 788 14.25 32.57 1.88
N GLU A 789 15.49 32.52 2.38
CA GLU A 789 16.50 31.57 1.90
C GLU A 789 16.05 30.12 2.16
N ASP A 790 15.39 29.89 3.29
CA ASP A 790 14.86 28.59 3.71
C ASP A 790 13.40 28.36 3.29
N LEU A 791 13.00 28.87 2.13
CA LEU A 791 11.69 28.63 1.53
C LEU A 791 11.45 27.13 1.28
N VAL A 792 10.36 26.57 1.80
CA VAL A 792 10.00 25.14 1.60
C VAL A 792 8.52 24.90 1.30
N ALA A 793 7.69 25.93 1.45
CA ALA A 793 6.29 25.92 1.06
C ALA A 793 5.88 27.34 0.67
N TYR A 794 4.72 27.49 0.05
CA TYR A 794 4.18 28.80 -0.30
C TYR A 794 2.67 28.83 -0.11
N ALA A 795 2.15 30.05 -0.08
CA ALA A 795 0.74 30.36 -0.01
C ALA A 795 0.41 31.48 -0.98
N GLY A 796 -0.87 31.78 -1.14
CA GLY A 796 -1.31 32.90 -1.97
C GLY A 796 -2.75 33.32 -1.66
N TRP A 797 -3.25 32.94 -0.48
CA TRP A 797 -4.52 33.44 0.01
C TRP A 797 -4.30 34.84 0.58
N THR A 798 -5.32 35.69 0.44
CA THR A 798 -5.31 36.99 1.12
C THR A 798 -5.33 36.76 2.63
N MET A 799 -4.83 37.72 3.42
CA MET A 799 -5.00 37.68 4.88
C MET A 799 -6.49 37.93 5.21
N ASP A 800 -7.27 36.86 5.29
CA ASP A 800 -8.70 36.89 5.61
C ASP A 800 -8.87 36.79 7.13
N ASP A 801 -8.79 37.95 7.79
CA ASP A 801 -8.92 38.07 9.23
C ASP A 801 -10.40 38.02 9.64
N HIS A 802 -10.80 36.96 10.33
CA HIS A 802 -12.17 36.77 10.79
C HIS A 802 -12.39 37.48 12.12
N HIS A 803 -13.45 38.28 12.18
CA HIS A 803 -13.74 39.02 13.40
C HIS A 803 -14.06 38.04 14.55
N PRO A 804 -13.42 38.15 15.73
CA PRO A 804 -13.58 37.18 16.82
C PRO A 804 -15.04 36.95 17.28
N ALA A 805 -15.87 37.98 17.23
CA ALA A 805 -17.30 37.89 17.57
C ALA A 805 -18.17 37.19 16.49
N GLY A 806 -17.62 36.84 15.33
CA GLY A 806 -18.26 36.05 14.30
C GLY A 806 -19.60 36.62 13.82
N ILE A 807 -20.68 35.83 13.89
CA ILE A 807 -22.02 36.28 13.50
C ILE A 807 -22.61 37.37 14.39
N LEU A 808 -22.12 37.53 15.63
CA LEU A 808 -22.56 38.60 16.54
C LEU A 808 -21.95 39.97 16.16
N TYR A 809 -20.97 40.00 15.25
CA TYR A 809 -20.42 41.25 14.76
C TYR A 809 -21.31 41.85 13.65
N PRO A 810 -21.84 43.07 13.82
CA PRO A 810 -22.77 43.68 12.85
C PRO A 810 -22.11 44.03 11.50
N GLY A 811 -20.79 44.20 11.48
CA GLY A 811 -20.04 44.48 10.27
C GLY A 811 -19.82 43.26 9.39
N LYS A 812 -18.91 43.38 8.42
CA LYS A 812 -18.46 42.24 7.61
C LYS A 812 -17.85 41.17 8.52
N PRO A 813 -18.12 39.87 8.28
CA PRO A 813 -17.59 38.79 9.13
C PRO A 813 -16.06 38.66 9.03
N THR A 814 -15.48 39.14 7.93
CA THR A 814 -14.06 39.01 7.61
C THR A 814 -13.55 40.30 7.00
N ILE A 815 -12.32 40.67 7.37
CA ILE A 815 -11.56 41.73 6.72
C ILE A 815 -10.49 41.06 5.85
N PHE A 816 -10.49 41.38 4.57
CA PHE A 816 -9.49 40.87 3.63
C PHE A 816 -8.36 41.90 3.50
N HIS A 817 -7.27 41.67 4.22
CA HIS A 817 -6.07 42.48 4.10
C HIS A 817 -5.27 42.03 2.86
N PRO A 818 -4.81 42.97 2.01
CA PRO A 818 -4.03 42.65 0.83
C PRO A 818 -2.79 41.82 1.18
N ALA A 819 -2.60 40.73 0.46
CA ALA A 819 -1.38 39.94 0.46
C ALA A 819 -0.97 39.66 -0.99
N PRO A 820 0.33 39.62 -1.30
CA PRO A 820 0.80 39.13 -2.58
C PRO A 820 0.42 37.66 -2.77
N SER A 821 0.39 37.20 -4.02
CA SER A 821 0.20 35.80 -4.36
C SER A 821 1.11 35.45 -5.53
N PRO A 822 2.09 34.55 -5.35
CA PRO A 822 2.38 33.78 -4.15
C PRO A 822 3.22 34.53 -3.11
N PHE A 823 3.28 34.02 -1.88
CA PHE A 823 4.27 34.38 -0.86
C PHE A 823 4.84 33.13 -0.18
N GLY A 824 6.09 33.21 0.29
CA GLY A 824 6.84 32.07 0.79
C GLY A 824 6.71 31.79 2.29
N ILE A 825 6.88 30.52 2.68
CA ILE A 825 6.87 30.03 4.07
C ILE A 825 8.25 29.41 4.41
N PRO A 826 8.94 29.90 5.47
CA PRO A 826 10.29 29.45 5.82
C PRO A 826 10.27 28.13 6.61
N TYR A 827 11.21 27.24 6.36
CA TYR A 827 11.35 25.94 7.03
C TYR A 827 11.50 26.05 8.55
N ARG A 828 12.21 27.08 9.04
CA ARG A 828 12.39 27.35 10.47
C ARG A 828 11.09 27.65 11.24
N SER A 829 9.97 27.81 10.51
CA SER A 829 8.63 27.95 11.10
C SER A 829 7.91 26.62 11.32
N LEU A 830 8.49 25.50 10.87
CA LEU A 830 7.85 24.17 10.79
C LEU A 830 8.33 23.19 11.87
N TYR A 831 9.08 23.65 12.87
CA TYR A 831 9.52 22.83 13.99
C TYR A 831 9.59 23.61 15.30
N SER A 832 9.53 22.89 16.41
CA SER A 832 9.61 23.45 17.76
C SER A 832 11.01 24.00 18.03
N ARG A 833 11.08 25.21 18.61
CA ARG A 833 12.35 25.80 19.02
C ARG A 833 13.04 25.02 20.14
N ASN A 834 12.26 24.49 21.09
CA ASN A 834 12.76 23.95 22.36
C ASN A 834 12.63 22.42 22.49
N VAL A 835 11.81 21.75 21.68
CA VAL A 835 11.71 20.28 21.63
C VAL A 835 12.43 19.77 20.39
N GLU A 836 13.53 19.06 20.58
CA GLU A 836 14.55 18.85 19.55
C GLU A 836 14.04 18.07 18.32
N ASN A 837 13.16 17.07 18.53
CA ASN A 837 12.70 16.15 17.49
C ASN A 837 11.22 16.35 17.11
N LEU A 838 10.68 17.54 17.33
CA LEU A 838 9.26 17.86 17.09
C LEU A 838 9.07 18.87 15.95
N PHE A 839 8.44 18.41 14.87
CA PHE A 839 7.88 19.23 13.80
C PHE A 839 6.47 19.75 14.14
N CYS A 840 6.03 20.79 13.43
CA CYS A 840 4.64 21.25 13.39
C CYS A 840 4.23 21.55 11.95
N ALA A 841 3.03 21.12 11.55
CA ALA A 841 2.54 21.31 10.19
C ALA A 841 1.02 21.57 10.14
N GLY A 842 0.64 22.55 9.31
CA GLY A 842 -0.74 22.98 9.11
C GLY A 842 -1.00 24.35 9.71
N ARG A 843 -2.19 24.54 10.29
CA ARG A 843 -2.64 25.83 10.86
C ARG A 843 -1.88 26.25 12.13
N ASN A 844 -0.99 25.41 12.62
CA ASN A 844 -0.32 25.55 13.90
C ASN A 844 1.18 25.86 13.77
N ILE A 845 1.67 26.11 12.56
CA ILE A 845 3.05 26.52 12.32
C ILE A 845 3.40 27.82 13.07
N SER A 846 4.70 28.13 13.14
CA SER A 846 5.22 29.28 13.87
C SER A 846 5.01 30.59 13.11
N VAL A 847 3.87 31.22 13.38
CA VAL A 847 3.41 32.48 12.77
C VAL A 847 2.69 33.37 13.78
N THR A 848 2.55 34.67 13.48
CA THR A 848 1.62 35.57 14.20
C THR A 848 0.17 35.32 13.79
N HIS A 849 -0.80 35.87 14.52
CA HIS A 849 -2.21 35.83 14.15
C HIS A 849 -2.46 36.39 12.74
N ALA A 850 -1.91 37.56 12.45
CA ALA A 850 -1.98 38.19 11.15
C ALA A 850 -1.53 37.25 10.02
N ALA A 851 -0.33 36.67 10.14
CA ALA A 851 0.19 35.76 9.13
C ALA A 851 -0.59 34.44 9.06
N LEU A 852 -1.08 33.93 10.20
CA LEU A 852 -1.91 32.73 10.26
C LEU A 852 -3.13 32.85 9.35
N SER A 853 -3.78 34.02 9.32
CA SER A 853 -4.99 34.24 8.50
C SER A 853 -4.76 33.81 7.04
N ALA A 854 -3.58 34.06 6.48
CA ALA A 854 -3.26 33.67 5.10
C ALA A 854 -2.65 32.26 4.95
N THR A 855 -1.95 31.72 5.96
CA THR A 855 -1.24 30.42 5.84
C THR A 855 -2.08 29.21 6.25
N ARG A 856 -3.18 29.39 6.97
CA ARG A 856 -4.04 28.29 7.49
C ARG A 856 -4.91 27.56 6.47
N VAL A 857 -4.92 28.01 5.21
CA VAL A 857 -5.82 27.48 4.19
C VAL A 857 -5.33 26.09 3.75
N GLN A 858 -6.25 25.22 3.37
CA GLN A 858 -6.00 23.78 3.38
C GLN A 858 -5.07 23.30 2.26
N GLY A 859 -5.07 23.97 1.10
CA GLY A 859 -4.07 23.76 0.06
C GLY A 859 -2.66 24.11 0.55
N THR A 860 -2.49 25.28 1.16
CA THR A 860 -1.25 25.71 1.81
C THR A 860 -0.83 24.77 2.95
N CYS A 861 -1.77 24.31 3.78
CA CYS A 861 -1.48 23.34 4.84
C CYS A 861 -0.94 22.02 4.27
N SER A 862 -1.44 21.59 3.11
CA SER A 862 -0.97 20.39 2.43
C SER A 862 0.49 20.55 1.96
N THR A 863 0.87 21.71 1.39
CA THR A 863 2.26 21.97 0.95
C THR A 863 3.23 22.08 2.14
N ILE A 864 2.80 22.70 3.24
CA ILE A 864 3.52 22.68 4.52
C ILE A 864 3.74 21.23 5.01
N GLY A 865 2.69 20.41 4.94
CA GLY A 865 2.76 19.00 5.30
C GLY A 865 3.79 18.24 4.46
N GLN A 866 3.75 18.39 3.14
CA GLN A 866 4.72 17.79 2.22
C GLN A 866 6.17 18.22 2.54
N ALA A 867 6.38 19.49 2.90
CA ALA A 867 7.68 20.00 3.35
C ALA A 867 8.18 19.28 4.61
N VAL A 868 7.31 19.13 5.62
CA VAL A 868 7.66 18.41 6.86
C VAL A 868 7.93 16.92 6.59
N GLY A 869 7.12 16.26 5.76
CA GLY A 869 7.32 14.85 5.41
C GLY A 869 8.64 14.60 4.68
N THR A 870 8.97 15.44 3.70
CA THR A 870 10.26 15.37 2.98
C THR A 870 11.43 15.58 3.94
N ALA A 871 11.33 16.59 4.80
CA ALA A 871 12.37 16.88 5.79
C ALA A 871 12.52 15.76 6.83
N ALA A 872 11.42 15.14 7.27
CA ALA A 872 11.45 14.01 8.19
C ALA A 872 12.15 12.79 7.57
N SER A 873 11.97 12.54 6.27
CA SER A 873 12.72 11.47 5.59
C SER A 873 14.23 11.74 5.55
N ILE A 874 14.63 12.96 5.18
CA ILE A 874 16.05 13.36 5.21
C ILE A 874 16.60 13.24 6.63
N ALA A 875 15.86 13.72 7.62
CA ALA A 875 16.25 13.64 9.03
C ALA A 875 16.40 12.18 9.51
N ALA A 876 15.46 11.30 9.16
CA ALA A 876 15.51 9.89 9.54
C ALA A 876 16.68 9.15 8.86
N ARG A 877 16.95 9.44 7.58
CA ARG A 877 18.05 8.83 6.81
C ARG A 877 19.43 9.26 7.30
N GLU A 878 19.57 10.53 7.69
CA GLU A 878 20.84 11.14 8.10
C GLU A 878 21.02 11.22 9.63
N HIS A 879 20.05 10.73 10.40
CA HIS A 879 20.00 10.82 11.87
C HIS A 879 20.08 12.27 12.40
N LEU A 880 19.36 13.19 11.78
CA LEU A 880 19.32 14.61 12.14
C LEU A 880 18.05 14.98 12.92
N SER A 881 18.11 16.10 13.63
CA SER A 881 16.91 16.81 14.11
C SER A 881 16.30 17.65 12.97
N PRO A 882 15.03 18.10 13.09
CA PRO A 882 14.46 19.15 12.25
C PRO A 882 15.42 20.32 11.99
N ARG A 883 16.03 20.85 13.06
CA ARG A 883 17.03 21.93 12.96
C ARG A 883 18.28 21.49 12.19
N GLY A 884 18.75 20.27 12.37
CA GLY A 884 19.90 19.74 11.62
C GLY A 884 19.66 19.66 10.11
N VAL A 885 18.42 19.43 9.66
CA VAL A 885 18.07 19.49 8.23
C VAL A 885 18.22 20.91 7.68
N TYR A 886 17.79 21.93 8.44
CA TYR A 886 18.03 23.34 8.07
C TYR A 886 19.53 23.63 7.94
N GLU A 887 20.32 23.23 8.93
CA GLU A 887 21.74 23.57 9.03
C GLU A 887 22.60 22.84 7.98
N HIS A 888 22.18 21.66 7.51
CA HIS A 888 23.06 20.79 6.73
C HIS A 888 22.48 20.29 5.39
N LYS A 889 21.15 20.31 5.22
CA LYS A 889 20.45 19.64 4.11
C LYS A 889 19.36 20.49 3.45
N LEU A 890 19.33 21.81 3.69
CA LEU A 890 18.30 22.71 3.15
C LEU A 890 18.20 22.64 1.62
N SER A 891 19.33 22.67 0.92
CA SER A 891 19.33 22.58 -0.55
C SER A 891 18.79 21.24 -1.05
N GLU A 892 19.12 20.14 -0.38
CA GLU A 892 18.57 18.82 -0.70
C GLU A 892 17.04 18.79 -0.50
N LEU A 893 16.56 19.34 0.62
CA LEU A 893 15.13 19.45 0.92
C LEU A 893 14.38 20.23 -0.17
N GLN A 894 14.88 21.41 -0.54
CA GLN A 894 14.24 22.25 -1.57
C GLN A 894 14.20 21.55 -2.93
N GLN A 895 15.27 20.84 -3.30
CA GLN A 895 15.34 20.11 -4.56
C GLN A 895 14.44 18.88 -4.57
N ALA A 896 14.37 18.13 -3.47
CA ALA A 896 13.47 17.00 -3.32
C ALA A 896 12.00 17.43 -3.42
N LEU A 897 11.63 18.54 -2.78
CA LEU A 897 10.28 19.12 -2.87
C LEU A 897 9.88 19.44 -4.30
N MET A 898 10.73 20.20 -5.02
CA MET A 898 10.44 20.55 -6.41
C MET A 898 10.44 19.31 -7.33
N ASP A 899 11.29 18.31 -7.07
CA ASP A 899 11.29 17.07 -7.84
C ASP A 899 9.95 16.32 -7.70
N ASP A 900 9.33 16.40 -6.53
CA ASP A 900 7.98 15.89 -6.23
C ASP A 900 6.86 16.91 -6.53
N ASP A 901 7.12 17.81 -7.49
CA ASP A 901 6.16 18.79 -8.02
C ASP A 901 5.66 19.79 -6.96
N ALA A 902 6.26 19.90 -5.77
CA ALA A 902 5.97 21.00 -4.86
C ALA A 902 6.70 22.26 -5.35
N TYR A 903 5.94 23.20 -5.90
CA TYR A 903 6.50 24.46 -6.41
C TYR A 903 7.04 25.34 -5.29
N LEU A 904 8.27 25.83 -5.47
CA LEU A 904 8.90 26.82 -4.61
C LEU A 904 9.13 28.10 -5.43
N PRO A 905 8.33 29.16 -5.23
CA PRO A 905 8.52 30.42 -5.93
C PRO A 905 9.97 30.92 -5.89
N TRP A 906 10.41 31.53 -6.99
CA TRP A 906 11.76 32.11 -7.15
C TRP A 906 12.92 31.09 -7.13
N HIS A 907 12.65 29.80 -6.98
CA HIS A 907 13.64 28.74 -7.07
C HIS A 907 13.51 27.99 -8.40
N ARG A 908 14.62 27.43 -8.84
CA ARG A 908 14.68 26.52 -9.99
C ARG A 908 15.10 25.15 -9.51
N ARG A 909 14.44 24.13 -10.03
CA ARG A 909 14.82 22.74 -9.80
C ARG A 909 16.09 22.41 -10.58
N ALA A 910 16.94 21.58 -10.00
CA ALA A 910 18.07 20.99 -10.66
C ALA A 910 17.58 19.97 -11.69
N VAL A 911 18.05 20.14 -12.92
CA VAL A 911 17.73 19.26 -14.06
C VAL A 911 18.83 18.20 -14.18
N PRO A 912 18.49 16.93 -14.43
CA PRO A 912 19.49 15.88 -14.64
C PRO A 912 20.53 16.28 -15.70
N VAL A 913 21.82 16.06 -15.41
CA VAL A 913 22.92 16.43 -16.32
C VAL A 913 22.70 15.86 -17.73
N LEU A 914 22.23 14.63 -17.81
CA LEU A 914 21.92 13.96 -19.07
C LEU A 914 20.91 14.75 -19.93
N SER A 915 19.86 15.30 -19.31
CA SER A 915 18.85 16.13 -19.99
C SER A 915 19.42 17.48 -20.43
N LEU A 916 20.34 18.06 -19.66
CA LEU A 916 20.96 19.35 -19.99
C LEU A 916 21.93 19.28 -21.17
N VAL A 917 22.74 18.21 -21.24
CA VAL A 917 23.78 18.08 -22.27
C VAL A 917 23.30 17.44 -23.57
N ALA A 918 22.18 16.70 -23.52
CA ALA A 918 21.57 16.12 -24.70
C ALA A 918 21.03 17.20 -25.65
N ARG A 919 20.98 16.90 -26.95
CA ARG A 919 20.32 17.79 -27.91
C ARG A 919 18.82 17.55 -27.85
N LEU A 920 18.04 18.57 -27.52
CA LEU A 920 16.57 18.49 -27.45
C LEU A 920 15.97 19.02 -28.76
N ILE A 921 15.07 18.25 -29.35
CA ILE A 921 14.40 18.57 -30.62
C ILE A 921 12.92 18.19 -30.53
N ALA A 922 12.06 18.78 -31.34
CA ALA A 922 10.65 18.45 -31.39
C ALA A 922 10.14 18.41 -32.83
N SER A 923 8.99 17.78 -33.04
CA SER A 923 8.29 17.81 -34.34
C SER A 923 7.85 19.21 -34.72
N GLU A 924 7.58 20.07 -33.74
CA GLU A 924 7.18 21.46 -33.89
C GLU A 924 7.46 22.25 -32.60
N GLY A 925 7.42 23.57 -32.69
CA GLY A 925 7.64 24.45 -31.53
C GLY A 925 9.07 24.40 -30.99
N ASP A 926 9.30 25.15 -29.90
CA ASP A 926 10.56 25.17 -29.17
C ASP A 926 10.44 24.29 -27.90
N PRO A 927 11.17 23.16 -27.80
CA PRO A 927 11.10 22.28 -26.63
C PRO A 927 12.01 22.68 -25.47
N GLU A 928 12.91 23.68 -25.64
CA GLU A 928 13.87 24.08 -24.60
C GLU A 928 13.27 24.40 -23.22
N PRO A 929 12.04 24.97 -23.10
CA PRO A 929 11.42 25.20 -21.80
C PRO A 929 11.29 23.96 -20.91
N LEU A 930 11.13 22.76 -21.50
CA LEU A 930 10.90 21.50 -20.77
C LEU A 930 12.06 21.05 -19.87
N ARG A 931 13.22 21.72 -19.96
CA ARG A 931 14.42 21.44 -19.16
C ARG A 931 15.01 22.69 -18.50
N ASN A 932 14.19 23.71 -18.26
CA ASN A 932 14.63 24.97 -17.65
C ASN A 932 14.50 25.00 -16.10
N GLY A 933 13.93 23.93 -15.53
CA GLY A 933 13.73 23.75 -14.08
C GLY A 933 12.53 24.49 -13.49
N ILE A 934 11.62 25.01 -14.33
CA ILE A 934 10.38 25.71 -13.93
C ILE A 934 9.18 24.95 -14.51
N ASP A 935 8.55 24.14 -13.68
CA ASP A 935 7.49 23.22 -14.14
C ASP A 935 6.10 23.91 -14.21
N ARG A 936 5.98 25.19 -14.59
CA ARG A 936 4.71 25.96 -14.74
C ARG A 936 4.89 27.34 -15.41
N PRO A 937 3.80 28.02 -15.83
CA PRO A 937 3.90 29.40 -16.29
C PRO A 937 4.22 30.36 -15.15
N VAL A 938 5.10 31.33 -15.40
CA VAL A 938 5.51 32.36 -14.44
C VAL A 938 5.57 33.71 -15.15
N GLY A 939 4.71 34.64 -14.74
CA GLY A 939 4.60 35.94 -15.43
C GLY A 939 4.07 35.77 -16.85
N GLU A 940 4.79 36.29 -17.84
CA GLU A 940 4.48 36.15 -19.27
C GLU A 940 5.13 34.90 -19.90
N ASP A 941 6.05 34.26 -19.17
CA ASP A 941 6.76 33.07 -19.65
C ASP A 941 5.90 31.81 -19.37
N ASP A 942 5.56 31.10 -20.44
CA ASP A 942 4.79 29.85 -20.38
C ASP A 942 5.59 28.71 -19.71
N ASN A 943 6.91 28.69 -19.91
CA ASN A 943 7.82 27.62 -19.47
C ASN A 943 7.39 26.20 -19.91
N GLY A 944 6.55 26.07 -20.93
CA GLY A 944 6.10 24.80 -21.45
C GLY A 944 6.40 24.62 -22.94
N TRP A 945 6.07 23.44 -23.43
CA TRP A 945 6.02 23.11 -24.85
C TRP A 945 4.62 22.68 -25.21
N THR A 946 4.10 23.25 -26.31
CA THR A 946 2.81 22.89 -26.91
C THR A 946 3.06 22.20 -28.26
N GLY A 947 2.42 21.04 -28.47
CA GLY A 947 2.44 20.36 -29.77
C GLY A 947 1.16 19.58 -30.05
N ALA A 948 0.91 19.29 -31.32
CA ALA A 948 -0.21 18.49 -31.79
C ALA A 948 -0.14 17.05 -31.27
N LEU A 949 -1.31 16.43 -31.13
CA LEU A 949 -1.41 15.00 -30.81
C LEU A 949 -0.75 14.16 -31.92
N GLY A 950 0.11 13.22 -31.53
CA GLY A 950 0.99 12.46 -32.42
C GLY A 950 2.31 13.17 -32.77
N GLY A 951 2.45 14.45 -32.41
CA GLY A 951 3.73 15.16 -32.38
C GLY A 951 4.67 14.59 -31.30
N TRP A 952 5.91 15.04 -31.27
CA TRP A 952 6.91 14.48 -30.35
C TRP A 952 7.97 15.49 -29.91
N VAL A 953 8.53 15.25 -28.73
CA VAL A 953 9.75 15.91 -28.23
C VAL A 953 10.79 14.83 -27.93
N ALA A 954 12.03 15.01 -28.40
CA ALA A 954 13.10 14.02 -28.32
C ALA A 954 14.41 14.60 -27.81
N TYR A 955 15.09 13.85 -26.93
CA TYR A 955 16.51 14.00 -26.67
C TYR A 955 17.32 13.12 -27.62
N GLU A 956 18.37 13.68 -28.21
CA GLU A 956 19.45 12.98 -28.91
C GLU A 956 20.72 13.05 -28.06
N PHE A 957 21.29 11.89 -27.75
CA PHE A 957 22.52 11.73 -27.00
C PHE A 957 23.70 11.58 -27.95
N GLY A 958 24.84 12.20 -27.64
CA GLY A 958 26.06 12.11 -28.46
C GLY A 958 26.69 10.71 -28.49
N LYS A 959 26.27 9.83 -27.58
CA LYS A 959 26.63 8.41 -27.48
C LYS A 959 25.44 7.64 -26.88
N PRO A 960 25.40 6.30 -26.94
CA PRO A 960 24.40 5.53 -26.21
C PRO A 960 24.49 5.81 -24.70
N GLU A 961 23.37 6.16 -24.09
CA GLU A 961 23.24 6.43 -22.65
C GLU A 961 22.24 5.44 -22.04
N ARG A 962 22.51 4.97 -20.82
CA ARG A 962 21.57 4.13 -20.07
C ARG A 962 20.56 5.05 -19.37
N LEU A 963 19.29 4.87 -19.70
CA LEU A 963 18.17 5.65 -19.19
C LEU A 963 17.39 4.80 -18.19
N THR A 964 17.18 5.36 -17.01
CA THR A 964 16.56 4.70 -15.85
C THR A 964 15.18 5.27 -15.54
N GLN A 965 14.89 6.50 -15.97
CA GLN A 965 13.61 7.13 -15.73
C GLN A 965 13.37 8.30 -16.68
N VAL A 966 12.09 8.54 -16.98
CA VAL A 966 11.59 9.81 -17.52
C VAL A 966 10.69 10.49 -16.48
N ARG A 967 10.91 11.79 -16.25
CA ARG A 967 10.03 12.65 -15.42
C ARG A 967 9.28 13.60 -16.34
N LEU A 968 7.95 13.57 -16.27
CA LEU A 968 7.04 14.39 -17.05
C LEU A 968 6.20 15.27 -16.13
N VAL A 969 5.99 16.52 -16.53
CA VAL A 969 5.03 17.41 -15.88
C VAL A 969 4.06 17.94 -16.92
N PHE A 970 2.79 17.56 -16.81
CA PHE A 970 1.73 17.95 -17.73
C PHE A 970 0.98 19.19 -17.26
N ASP A 971 0.29 19.86 -18.18
CA ASP A 971 -0.54 20.99 -17.83
C ASP A 971 -1.88 20.58 -17.21
N SER A 972 -1.94 20.65 -15.88
CA SER A 972 -3.15 20.41 -15.10
C SER A 972 -4.14 21.58 -15.05
N ASP A 973 -3.95 22.61 -15.88
CA ASP A 973 -4.71 23.86 -15.87
C ASP A 973 -4.75 24.45 -14.45
N LEU A 974 -3.66 25.10 -14.05
CA LEU A 974 -3.55 25.72 -12.73
C LEU A 974 -4.58 26.85 -12.52
N ASN A 975 -5.21 27.34 -13.61
CA ASN A 975 -6.25 28.38 -13.59
C ASN A 975 -7.67 27.82 -13.50
N ARG A 976 -7.83 26.49 -13.52
CA ARG A 976 -9.14 25.85 -13.43
C ARG A 976 -9.91 26.31 -12.20
N THR A 977 -11.23 26.28 -12.30
CA THR A 977 -12.13 26.66 -11.22
C THR A 977 -12.76 25.44 -10.55
N GLY A 978 -13.25 25.62 -9.32
CA GLY A 978 -13.93 24.57 -8.56
C GLY A 978 -13.10 24.01 -7.40
N HIS A 979 -13.83 23.43 -6.45
CA HIS A 979 -13.32 22.90 -5.18
C HIS A 979 -13.32 21.37 -5.18
N ASN A 980 -12.83 20.73 -4.12
CA ASN A 980 -12.80 19.27 -3.96
C ASN A 980 -14.22 18.65 -4.00
N ALA A 981 -15.22 19.29 -3.40
CA ALA A 981 -16.61 18.79 -3.38
C ALA A 981 -17.62 19.94 -3.52
N ARG A 982 -18.92 19.63 -3.56
CA ARG A 982 -20.01 20.64 -3.64
C ARG A 982 -20.56 20.96 -2.25
N ALA A 983 -21.09 22.16 -2.08
CA ALA A 983 -21.85 22.55 -0.89
C ALA A 983 -23.34 22.82 -1.21
N LEU A 984 -23.61 23.29 -2.43
CA LEU A 984 -24.93 23.39 -3.02
C LEU A 984 -25.01 22.43 -4.21
N TYR A 985 -26.07 21.62 -4.27
CA TYR A 985 -26.32 20.65 -5.33
C TYR A 985 -27.52 21.09 -6.16
N THR A 986 -27.30 21.63 -7.36
CA THR A 986 -28.39 22.07 -8.25
C THR A 986 -28.82 20.96 -9.20
N LEU A 987 -30.05 21.03 -9.73
CA LEU A 987 -30.50 20.09 -10.77
C LEU A 987 -29.78 20.29 -12.11
N ALA A 988 -29.21 21.47 -12.33
CA ALA A 988 -28.46 21.84 -13.53
C ALA A 988 -26.95 21.58 -13.38
N ASP A 989 -26.53 20.85 -12.35
CA ASP A 989 -25.13 20.59 -12.07
C ASP A 989 -24.50 19.66 -13.11
N GLU A 990 -23.57 20.20 -13.90
CA GLU A 990 -22.76 19.41 -14.83
C GLU A 990 -21.68 18.60 -14.09
N PRO A 991 -21.35 17.39 -14.54
CA PRO A 991 -20.24 16.60 -14.03
C PRO A 991 -18.91 17.37 -14.09
N ARG A 992 -18.10 17.27 -13.05
CA ARG A 992 -16.70 17.72 -13.07
C ARG A 992 -15.88 16.75 -13.91
N ALA A 993 -14.84 17.25 -14.54
CA ALA A 993 -13.95 16.45 -15.38
C ALA A 993 -12.49 16.77 -15.06
N VAL A 994 -11.62 15.82 -15.39
CA VAL A 994 -10.17 16.05 -15.46
C VAL A 994 -9.90 17.22 -16.43
N PRO A 995 -8.95 18.12 -16.15
CA PRO A 995 -8.69 19.28 -17.00
C PRO A 995 -8.41 18.87 -18.44
N LYS A 996 -9.00 19.59 -19.40
CA LYS A 996 -8.92 19.23 -20.83
C LYS A 996 -7.48 19.19 -21.35
N THR A 997 -6.61 20.04 -20.80
CA THR A 997 -5.18 20.15 -21.12
C THR A 997 -4.35 18.96 -20.65
N MET A 998 -4.85 18.17 -19.69
CA MET A 998 -4.14 16.99 -19.20
C MET A 998 -3.96 15.99 -20.35
N VAL A 999 -2.72 15.56 -20.55
CA VAL A 999 -2.41 14.46 -21.47
C VAL A 999 -2.94 13.17 -20.87
N LYS A 1000 -3.85 12.52 -21.59
CA LYS A 1000 -4.52 11.29 -21.19
C LYS A 1000 -3.72 10.07 -21.62
N SER A 1001 -3.32 10.03 -22.89
CA SER A 1001 -2.47 8.97 -23.39
C SER A 1001 -1.22 9.52 -24.04
N PHE A 1002 -0.10 8.84 -23.81
CA PHE A 1002 1.19 9.16 -24.39
C PHE A 1002 2.05 7.91 -24.42
N ARG A 1003 3.07 7.94 -25.27
CA ARG A 1003 4.11 6.93 -25.29
C ARG A 1003 5.48 7.56 -25.22
N VAL A 1004 6.41 6.86 -24.58
CA VAL A 1004 7.82 7.17 -24.60
C VAL A 1004 8.47 6.16 -25.53
N GLU A 1005 9.25 6.63 -26.48
CA GLU A 1005 9.97 5.80 -27.44
C GLU A 1005 11.47 6.04 -27.34
N ALA A 1006 12.28 5.01 -27.56
CA ALA A 1006 13.73 5.12 -27.59
C ALA A 1006 14.32 4.53 -28.87
N LYS A 1007 15.50 5.02 -29.25
CA LYS A 1007 16.24 4.62 -30.45
C LYS A 1007 17.68 4.26 -30.07
N SER A 1008 18.18 3.12 -30.53
CA SER A 1008 19.59 2.68 -30.33
C SER A 1008 20.37 2.82 -31.65
N GLY A 1009 21.18 3.86 -31.80
CA GLY A 1009 21.98 4.12 -33.01
C GLY A 1009 21.15 4.52 -34.24
N GLU A 1010 21.45 3.92 -35.39
CA GLU A 1010 20.67 4.07 -36.64
C GLU A 1010 19.39 3.21 -36.67
N GLY A 1011 19.04 2.52 -35.57
CA GLY A 1011 17.85 1.66 -35.50
C GLY A 1011 16.51 2.41 -35.55
N GLU A 1012 15.40 1.69 -35.54
CA GLU A 1012 14.05 2.29 -35.51
C GLU A 1012 13.66 2.77 -34.10
N TRP A 1013 12.72 3.73 -34.04
CA TRP A 1013 12.09 4.13 -32.78
C TRP A 1013 11.24 2.99 -32.22
N LYS A 1014 11.42 2.65 -30.93
CA LYS A 1014 10.64 1.62 -30.24
C LYS A 1014 9.96 2.20 -29.03
N THR A 1015 8.67 1.92 -28.84
CA THR A 1015 7.94 2.28 -27.61
C THR A 1015 8.56 1.55 -26.42
N VAL A 1016 9.03 2.31 -25.43
CA VAL A 1016 9.61 1.82 -24.18
C VAL A 1016 8.67 1.99 -22.98
N ALA A 1017 7.66 2.87 -23.11
CA ALA A 1017 6.56 2.96 -22.17
C ALA A 1017 5.32 3.53 -22.86
N GLN A 1018 4.14 3.12 -22.41
CA GLN A 1018 2.86 3.68 -22.86
C GLN A 1018 1.93 3.85 -21.67
N VAL A 1019 1.26 5.01 -21.62
CA VAL A 1019 0.24 5.32 -20.62
C VAL A 1019 -1.03 5.73 -21.37
N THR A 1020 -2.18 5.18 -20.99
CA THR A 1020 -3.44 5.34 -21.75
C THR A 1020 -4.55 6.07 -21.01
N ASP A 1021 -4.42 6.25 -19.69
CA ASP A 1021 -5.43 6.90 -18.84
C ASP A 1021 -4.80 7.79 -17.74
N ASN A 1022 -3.79 8.56 -18.12
CA ASN A 1022 -3.16 9.51 -17.23
C ASN A 1022 -4.12 10.64 -16.86
N HIS A 1023 -4.23 10.92 -15.58
CA HIS A 1023 -4.91 12.09 -15.04
C HIS A 1023 -4.03 12.84 -14.03
N GLN A 1024 -2.76 12.47 -13.91
CA GLN A 1024 -1.82 13.02 -12.95
C GLN A 1024 -0.85 14.00 -13.61
N ARG A 1025 -0.57 15.10 -12.91
CA ARG A 1025 0.31 16.19 -13.36
C ARG A 1025 1.76 15.72 -13.48
N LEU A 1026 2.31 15.20 -12.38
CA LEU A 1026 3.65 14.62 -12.33
C LEU A 1026 3.56 13.13 -12.66
N VAL A 1027 4.27 12.70 -13.71
CA VAL A 1027 4.38 11.28 -14.06
C VAL A 1027 5.85 10.90 -14.14
N ARG A 1028 6.21 9.85 -13.40
CA ARG A 1028 7.54 9.24 -13.44
C ARG A 1028 7.41 7.89 -14.15
N VAL A 1029 8.04 7.78 -15.30
CA VAL A 1029 8.07 6.56 -16.10
C VAL A 1029 9.41 5.86 -15.83
N PRO A 1030 9.43 4.71 -15.12
CA PRO A 1030 10.66 3.95 -14.96
C PRO A 1030 11.10 3.39 -16.33
N LEU A 1031 12.40 3.40 -16.58
CA LEU A 1031 13.02 2.88 -17.79
C LEU A 1031 14.17 1.95 -17.43
N ASP A 1032 14.54 1.06 -18.34
CA ASP A 1032 15.83 0.37 -18.30
C ASP A 1032 16.28 0.12 -19.74
N VAL A 1033 16.67 1.21 -20.42
CA VAL A 1033 16.99 1.18 -21.85
C VAL A 1033 18.29 1.90 -22.13
N THR A 1034 19.12 1.33 -23.01
CA THR A 1034 20.29 2.04 -23.54
C THR A 1034 19.96 2.60 -24.92
N ALA A 1035 19.99 3.92 -25.04
CA ALA A 1035 19.51 4.61 -26.23
C ALA A 1035 20.42 5.77 -26.63
N THR A 1036 20.51 6.04 -27.93
CA THR A 1036 21.09 7.27 -28.48
C THR A 1036 20.04 8.36 -28.63
N SER A 1037 18.75 8.04 -28.54
CA SER A 1037 17.69 9.03 -28.50
C SER A 1037 16.47 8.52 -27.74
N ILE A 1038 15.72 9.42 -27.11
CA ILE A 1038 14.44 9.13 -26.45
C ILE A 1038 13.45 10.24 -26.75
N ARG A 1039 12.19 9.90 -27.01
CA ARG A 1039 11.14 10.87 -27.29
C ARG A 1039 9.84 10.57 -26.57
N LEU A 1040 9.12 11.63 -26.22
CA LEU A 1040 7.76 11.60 -25.75
C LEU A 1040 6.82 11.91 -26.91
N VAL A 1041 5.77 11.11 -27.07
CA VAL A 1041 4.73 11.27 -28.09
C VAL A 1041 3.36 11.34 -27.37
N PRO A 1042 2.79 12.54 -27.16
CA PRO A 1042 1.44 12.68 -26.65
C PRO A 1042 0.41 12.20 -27.69
N GLU A 1043 -0.49 11.30 -27.31
CA GLU A 1043 -1.44 10.67 -28.25
C GLU A 1043 -2.87 11.19 -28.07
N SER A 1044 -3.28 11.49 -26.84
CA SER A 1044 -4.57 12.13 -26.56
C SER A 1044 -4.54 12.97 -25.29
N THR A 1045 -5.47 13.91 -25.19
CA THR A 1045 -5.77 14.66 -23.95
C THR A 1045 -7.19 14.34 -23.46
N TRP A 1046 -7.57 14.91 -22.32
CA TRP A 1046 -8.95 14.88 -21.83
C TRP A 1046 -9.92 15.83 -22.56
N GLY A 1047 -9.45 16.52 -23.62
CA GLY A 1047 -10.33 17.30 -24.50
C GLY A 1047 -9.70 18.54 -25.15
N ALA A 1048 -8.41 18.79 -24.96
CA ALA A 1048 -7.65 19.81 -25.68
C ALA A 1048 -7.11 19.27 -27.03
N GLU A 1049 -7.04 20.14 -28.04
CA GLU A 1049 -6.54 19.77 -29.39
C GLU A 1049 -5.03 19.51 -29.42
N ASN A 1050 -4.28 20.13 -28.50
CA ASN A 1050 -2.83 20.02 -28.38
C ASN A 1050 -2.44 19.51 -26.99
N ALA A 1051 -1.30 18.84 -26.91
CA ALA A 1051 -0.65 18.49 -25.66
C ALA A 1051 0.20 19.67 -25.16
N HIS A 1052 0.13 19.94 -23.86
CA HIS A 1052 0.93 20.96 -23.20
C HIS A 1052 1.66 20.38 -21.98
N LEU A 1053 2.97 20.63 -21.90
CA LEU A 1053 3.86 20.07 -20.89
C LEU A 1053 4.81 21.13 -20.36
N PHE A 1054 5.16 21.04 -19.07
CA PHE A 1054 6.14 21.92 -18.43
C PHE A 1054 7.49 21.24 -18.15
N GLY A 1055 7.55 19.90 -18.21
CA GLY A 1055 8.78 19.17 -17.95
C GLY A 1055 8.87 17.88 -18.75
N PHE A 1056 10.04 17.63 -19.33
CA PHE A 1056 10.43 16.33 -19.88
C PHE A 1056 11.92 16.12 -19.61
N GLU A 1057 12.21 15.24 -18.66
CA GLU A 1057 13.58 14.97 -18.22
C GLU A 1057 13.86 13.48 -18.21
N VAL A 1058 15.11 13.16 -18.46
CA VAL A 1058 15.64 11.81 -18.58
C VAL A 1058 16.81 11.66 -17.60
N ARG A 1059 16.82 10.54 -16.88
CA ARG A 1059 17.85 10.17 -15.90
C ARG A 1059 18.61 8.93 -16.32
#